data_AF-A0A6G1HK49-F1
#
_entry.id   AF-A0A6G1HK49-F1
#
_cell.length_a   1.000
_cell.length_b   1.000
_cell.length_c   1.000
_cell.angle_alpha   90.00
_cell.angle_beta   90.00
_cell.angle_gamma   90.00
#
_symmetry.space_group_name_H-M   'P 1'
#
loop_
_entity.id
_entity.type
_entity.pdbx_description
1 polymer ?
#
loop_
_entity_poly.entity_id
_entity_poly.type
_entity_poly.pdbx_seq_one_letter_code
_entity_poly.pdbx_strand_id
1 'polypeptide(L)'
;MGIPNLTTLLAPYAQPLVFPRVVDTSSTGDVNIRSEHDAPNARPRESTPEKFPGESAPRRSDAPAASGRHGSTRTAVSTNPNPTAVTPGLTSVTPGPTSIPLVIDGPALAFHAYHLTFAASRPAFPSYAAIAAAALDFLRVLEAHGGVVRHVFFDGRLPYAKLSTRRGRQAVLMDQLAMLRHAPDNVLALPAPVLGSRLGPEMFNIPILGKSSVPHPPFLVAAVQDSLRLSPWAKVTRTVPGEADGYCVLAARKCNGMIVSGDSDLLIHDVGNGGVTLLSTFQLNEEGGRTTLTARKFMPAEVAARFKLKSLLSLAYMVSRDRGRGAVEGKTGYAEKAKRMNNSPIGLFHDWKRDYDIPSSIPQYWDCPERRWLDARVSEWIIEGGIALDEAEAKADSDYDPNSKWACDEIVPNMFLPVLLEDSTRVSAWDASARIRAAVYNIVLPDGRTIEGPHRACGAPSRTVDHCALEEETFWLHLANARKAGLDEPAAWRALGVGIACAWMADNERNLPDRGELRDVICGRMRGDWDRLHFAAQVQGALWACRFRRQVQRLFGKKADTGWEPESDGEMPGVAALCDEPVEEVRGDVEAFLDQMYDVLGVERGMYPEPEGKKERKRKRKQTLEGEAQKPKPASKKTENKFALLGEDSKEA
;
A
#
# COMPACT_ATOMS: atom_id res chain seq x y z
N MET A 1 -13.86 11.75 1.58
CA MET A 1 -14.84 12.44 2.47
C MET A 1 -15.36 13.59 1.64
N GLY A 2 -16.15 14.51 2.17
CA GLY A 2 -16.50 15.68 1.38
C GLY A 2 -17.50 16.54 2.08
N ILE A 3 -17.57 17.80 1.69
CA ILE A 3 -18.60 18.74 2.11
C ILE A 3 -19.96 18.12 1.74
N PRO A 4 -20.79 17.74 2.73
CA PRO A 4 -22.05 17.05 2.46
C PRO A 4 -22.93 17.85 1.49
N ASN A 5 -23.59 17.16 0.55
CA ASN A 5 -24.46 17.75 -0.47
C ASN A 5 -23.79 18.64 -1.53
N LEU A 6 -22.48 18.91 -1.44
CA LEU A 6 -21.76 19.73 -2.42
C LEU A 6 -21.81 19.08 -3.82
N THR A 7 -21.48 17.81 -3.93
CA THR A 7 -21.53 17.07 -5.21
C THR A 7 -22.93 17.09 -5.82
N THR A 8 -23.98 16.91 -5.01
CA THR A 8 -25.38 16.99 -5.44
C THR A 8 -25.73 18.39 -5.94
N LEU A 9 -25.30 19.43 -5.23
CA LEU A 9 -25.50 20.83 -5.61
C LEU A 9 -24.82 21.16 -6.95
N LEU A 10 -23.61 20.64 -7.16
CA LEU A 10 -22.78 20.92 -8.33
C LEU A 10 -23.04 19.99 -9.52
N ALA A 11 -23.69 18.84 -9.33
CA ALA A 11 -23.94 17.85 -10.38
C ALA A 11 -24.52 18.42 -11.69
N PRO A 12 -25.45 19.40 -11.69
CA PRO A 12 -25.97 20.00 -12.93
C PRO A 12 -24.96 20.80 -13.74
N TYR A 13 -23.80 21.11 -13.16
CA TYR A 13 -22.73 21.87 -13.80
C TYR A 13 -21.60 20.98 -14.33
N ALA A 14 -21.63 19.67 -14.04
CA ALA A 14 -20.67 18.75 -14.64
C ALA A 14 -20.92 18.61 -16.14
N GLN A 15 -19.84 18.68 -16.91
CA GLN A 15 -19.83 18.55 -18.36
C GLN A 15 -19.34 17.14 -18.74
N PRO A 16 -19.77 16.60 -19.90
CA PRO A 16 -19.17 15.38 -20.43
C PRO A 16 -17.69 15.61 -20.74
N LEU A 17 -16.87 14.60 -20.43
CA LEU A 17 -15.49 14.49 -20.85
C LEU A 17 -15.36 13.21 -21.68
N VAL A 18 -14.96 13.37 -22.94
CA VAL A 18 -14.69 12.24 -23.84
C VAL A 18 -13.19 12.17 -24.05
N PHE A 19 -12.63 11.00 -23.80
CA PHE A 19 -11.21 10.75 -23.92
C PHE A 19 -10.85 10.50 -25.40
N PRO A 20 -9.85 11.23 -25.95
CA PRO A 20 -9.53 11.16 -27.37
C PRO A 20 -8.81 9.86 -27.70
N ARG A 21 -9.18 9.27 -28.83
CA ARG A 21 -8.61 8.03 -29.30
C ARG A 21 -7.11 8.17 -29.57
N VAL A 22 -6.31 7.24 -29.07
CA VAL A 22 -4.97 6.98 -29.63
C VAL A 22 -5.16 6.15 -30.89
N VAL A 23 -4.89 6.74 -32.05
CA VAL A 23 -4.88 6.00 -33.32
C VAL A 23 -3.51 5.32 -33.42
N ASP A 24 -3.46 4.00 -33.38
CA ASP A 24 -2.25 3.25 -33.72
C ASP A 24 -1.89 3.53 -35.17
N THR A 25 -0.84 4.32 -35.40
CA THR A 25 -0.35 4.65 -36.74
C THR A 25 0.49 3.54 -37.38
N SER A 26 0.36 2.29 -36.92
CA SER A 26 1.14 1.15 -37.43
C SER A 26 0.48 0.37 -38.58
N SER A 27 -0.63 0.86 -39.15
CA SER A 27 -1.29 0.23 -40.31
C SER A 27 -1.80 1.23 -41.34
N THR A 28 -0.90 1.92 -42.03
CA THR A 28 -1.23 2.51 -43.35
C THR A 28 -0.07 2.35 -44.31
N GLY A 29 -0.09 1.23 -45.03
CA GLY A 29 0.83 0.91 -46.12
C GLY A 29 0.15 0.14 -47.26
N ASP A 30 -1.14 0.36 -47.52
CA ASP A 30 -1.78 -0.11 -48.76
C ASP A 30 -1.93 1.06 -49.73
N VAL A 31 -0.94 1.18 -50.61
CA VAL A 31 -0.98 2.07 -51.77
C VAL A 31 -1.93 1.44 -52.80
N ASN A 32 -3.03 2.14 -53.03
CA ASN A 32 -4.04 1.86 -54.01
C ASN A 32 -3.48 2.19 -55.42
N ILE A 33 -3.02 1.19 -56.18
CA ILE A 33 -2.66 1.37 -57.60
C ILE A 33 -3.87 0.96 -58.45
N ARG A 34 -4.50 1.96 -59.08
CA ARG A 34 -5.48 1.81 -60.16
C ARG A 34 -4.79 1.23 -61.40
N SER A 35 -5.38 0.19 -61.99
CA SER A 35 -5.00 -0.35 -63.30
C SER A 35 -6.12 -0.14 -64.31
N GLU A 36 -5.92 0.75 -65.26
CA GLU A 36 -6.57 0.77 -66.57
C GLU A 36 -5.44 0.82 -67.61
N HIS A 37 -5.24 -0.26 -68.36
CA HIS A 37 -5.15 -0.23 -69.82
C HIS A 37 -4.95 -1.62 -70.42
N ASP A 38 -5.60 -1.75 -71.57
CA ASP A 38 -5.86 -2.91 -72.41
C ASP A 38 -4.67 -3.40 -73.27
N ALA A 39 -4.63 -4.73 -73.44
CA ALA A 39 -4.31 -5.49 -74.66
C ALA A 39 -2.83 -5.73 -75.09
N PRO A 40 -2.55 -6.77 -75.91
CA PRO A 40 -1.49 -7.75 -75.63
C PRO A 40 -0.47 -7.96 -76.77
N ASN A 41 0.66 -8.64 -76.51
CA ASN A 41 1.08 -9.81 -77.30
C ASN A 41 2.44 -10.43 -76.89
N ALA A 42 2.47 -11.75 -77.05
CA ALA A 42 3.57 -12.62 -77.46
C ALA A 42 4.81 -12.85 -76.55
N ARG A 43 4.82 -14.07 -75.98
CA ARG A 43 5.99 -14.94 -75.68
C ARG A 43 6.87 -15.17 -76.94
N PRO A 44 8.05 -15.86 -76.91
CA PRO A 44 8.59 -16.77 -75.85
C PRO A 44 10.12 -16.80 -75.59
N ARG A 45 10.48 -17.49 -74.46
CA ARG A 45 11.66 -18.40 -74.23
C ARG A 45 13.08 -17.77 -74.28
N GLU A 46 14.11 -18.19 -73.55
CA GLU A 46 14.41 -19.31 -72.64
C GLU A 46 15.75 -19.01 -71.91
N SER A 47 16.03 -19.80 -70.86
CA SER A 47 17.36 -20.20 -70.34
C SER A 47 18.28 -19.21 -69.59
N THR A 48 18.36 -19.45 -68.28
CA THR A 48 19.56 -19.45 -67.40
C THR A 48 20.72 -20.29 -68.01
N PRO A 49 22.02 -20.28 -67.55
CA PRO A 49 22.40 -20.26 -66.12
C PRO A 49 23.81 -19.72 -65.71
N GLU A 50 23.95 -19.62 -64.38
CA GLU A 50 25.08 -20.03 -63.51
C GLU A 50 26.53 -19.51 -63.64
N LYS A 51 27.08 -19.23 -62.44
CA LYS A 51 28.36 -19.68 -61.83
C LYS A 51 29.49 -18.65 -61.60
N PHE A 52 29.66 -18.36 -60.29
CA PHE A 52 30.89 -18.15 -59.49
C PHE A 52 32.05 -19.13 -59.86
N PRO A 53 33.30 -19.06 -59.32
CA PRO A 53 33.75 -18.43 -58.05
C PRO A 53 35.17 -17.79 -58.08
N GLY A 54 35.69 -17.39 -56.92
CA GLY A 54 37.15 -17.49 -56.66
C GLY A 54 37.75 -16.43 -55.72
N GLU A 55 37.89 -16.79 -54.44
CA GLU A 55 38.76 -16.14 -53.44
C GLU A 55 40.26 -16.32 -53.75
N SER A 56 41.10 -15.41 -53.25
CA SER A 56 42.18 -15.73 -52.26
C SER A 56 43.10 -14.54 -51.96
N ALA A 57 43.55 -14.48 -50.70
CA ALA A 57 44.40 -13.47 -50.03
C ALA A 57 45.89 -13.52 -50.48
N PRO A 58 46.96 -13.17 -49.70
CA PRO A 58 47.12 -12.40 -48.43
C PRO A 58 48.38 -11.48 -48.40
N ARG A 59 48.70 -10.82 -47.25
CA ARG A 59 49.98 -10.95 -46.46
C ARG A 59 50.47 -9.70 -45.68
N ARG A 60 50.96 -9.99 -44.45
CA ARG A 60 52.17 -9.49 -43.72
C ARG A 60 52.19 -8.01 -43.26
N SER A 61 52.88 -7.57 -42.20
CA SER A 61 53.72 -8.07 -41.08
C SER A 61 54.03 -6.79 -40.22
N ASP A 62 54.28 -6.75 -38.90
CA ASP A 62 55.47 -7.04 -38.09
C ASP A 62 55.40 -6.14 -36.83
N ALA A 63 56.01 -6.56 -35.71
CA ALA A 63 56.17 -5.82 -34.43
C ALA A 63 57.48 -4.94 -34.46
N PRO A 64 57.96 -4.20 -33.42
CA PRO A 64 58.01 -4.53 -31.97
C PRO A 64 57.90 -3.34 -30.95
N ALA A 65 58.13 -3.66 -29.67
CA ALA A 65 57.92 -2.87 -28.44
C ALA A 65 59.08 -1.95 -27.99
N ALA A 66 58.81 -0.96 -27.12
CA ALA A 66 59.57 -0.60 -25.89
C ALA A 66 58.99 0.60 -25.09
N SER A 67 59.35 0.62 -23.80
CA SER A 67 59.02 1.45 -22.62
C SER A 67 59.11 2.99 -22.67
N GLY A 68 58.41 3.69 -21.74
CA GLY A 68 58.76 5.05 -21.28
C GLY A 68 57.72 5.76 -20.39
N ARG A 69 58.16 6.42 -19.31
CA ARG A 69 57.39 7.06 -18.21
C ARG A 69 56.85 8.48 -18.51
N HIS A 70 55.80 8.85 -17.75
CA HIS A 70 55.36 10.16 -17.22
C HIS A 70 55.04 11.34 -18.17
N GLY A 71 53.85 11.96 -17.95
CA GLY A 71 53.56 13.32 -18.40
C GLY A 71 52.06 13.62 -18.52
N SER A 72 51.52 14.36 -17.56
CA SER A 72 50.16 14.92 -17.54
C SER A 72 49.99 16.00 -18.62
N THR A 73 48.87 15.99 -19.38
CA THR A 73 48.08 17.20 -19.73
C THR A 73 46.79 16.87 -20.50
N ARG A 74 45.75 17.66 -20.21
CA ARG A 74 44.38 17.71 -20.77
C ARG A 74 44.31 17.84 -22.30
N THR A 75 43.36 17.19 -22.96
CA THR A 75 42.15 17.78 -23.59
C THR A 75 41.36 16.74 -24.40
N ALA A 76 40.11 17.08 -24.71
CA ALA A 76 39.00 16.24 -25.13
C ALA A 76 39.12 15.55 -26.49
N VAL A 77 38.32 14.48 -26.67
CA VAL A 77 37.31 14.27 -27.74
C VAL A 77 37.13 12.77 -28.01
N SER A 78 35.87 12.33 -27.99
CA SER A 78 35.25 11.24 -28.77
C SER A 78 35.96 9.88 -28.89
N THR A 79 35.34 8.82 -28.35
CA THR A 79 34.93 7.63 -29.12
C THR A 79 34.06 6.71 -28.26
N ASN A 80 32.83 6.47 -28.70
CA ASN A 80 32.10 5.21 -28.50
C ASN A 80 32.11 4.48 -29.86
N PRO A 81 31.94 3.14 -30.00
CA PRO A 81 30.79 2.46 -29.39
C PRO A 81 30.95 0.97 -28.97
N ASN A 82 30.08 0.58 -28.02
CA ASN A 82 29.36 -0.69 -27.82
C ASN A 82 30.08 -2.05 -27.68
N PRO A 83 29.51 -2.91 -26.80
CA PRO A 83 28.67 -3.98 -27.34
C PRO A 83 27.28 -4.08 -26.68
N THR A 84 26.27 -4.06 -27.56
CA THR A 84 25.02 -4.84 -27.53
C THR A 84 24.42 -5.29 -26.19
N ALA A 85 23.36 -4.60 -25.77
CA ALA A 85 22.28 -5.16 -24.96
C ALA A 85 20.95 -4.98 -25.70
N VAL A 86 20.27 -6.09 -25.95
CA VAL A 86 18.96 -6.18 -26.59
C VAL A 86 17.92 -5.52 -25.68
N THR A 87 17.31 -4.42 -26.16
CA THR A 87 16.21 -3.73 -25.49
C THR A 87 14.91 -4.08 -26.23
N PRO A 88 13.84 -4.52 -25.55
CA PRO A 88 12.51 -4.59 -26.17
C PRO A 88 12.04 -3.17 -26.47
N GLY A 89 11.69 -2.91 -27.73
CA GLY A 89 11.37 -1.58 -28.24
C GLY A 89 10.28 -0.86 -27.45
N LEU A 90 10.64 0.27 -26.85
CA LEU A 90 9.69 1.33 -26.52
C LEU A 90 9.19 1.92 -27.84
N THR A 91 7.95 1.65 -28.21
CA THR A 91 7.27 2.45 -29.24
C THR A 91 7.10 3.86 -28.69
N SER A 92 7.88 4.81 -29.19
CA SER A 92 7.70 6.23 -28.92
C SER A 92 6.40 6.70 -29.57
N VAL A 93 5.32 6.76 -28.80
CA VAL A 93 4.08 7.41 -29.21
C VAL A 93 4.35 8.91 -29.23
N THR A 94 4.44 9.51 -30.42
CA THR A 94 4.36 10.97 -30.57
C THR A 94 2.96 11.43 -30.16
N PRO A 95 2.81 12.36 -29.21
CA PRO A 95 1.49 12.81 -28.77
C PRO A 95 0.78 13.53 -29.93
N GLY A 96 -0.33 12.96 -30.39
CA GLY A 96 -1.27 13.65 -31.26
C GLY A 96 -1.91 14.86 -30.55
N PRO A 97 -2.53 15.79 -31.30
CA PRO A 97 -2.93 17.12 -30.82
C PRO A 97 -4.10 17.17 -29.80
N THR A 98 -4.44 16.08 -29.12
CA THR A 98 -5.60 16.03 -28.19
C THR A 98 -5.35 15.30 -26.87
N SER A 99 -4.11 15.04 -26.44
CA SER A 99 -3.89 14.35 -25.15
C SER A 99 -4.43 15.15 -23.94
N ILE A 100 -5.10 14.49 -22.99
CA ILE A 100 -5.59 15.13 -21.75
C ILE A 100 -4.54 14.95 -20.64
N PRO A 101 -3.90 16.03 -20.13
CA PRO A 101 -2.99 15.91 -18.99
C PRO A 101 -3.77 15.55 -17.72
N LEU A 102 -3.32 14.51 -17.01
CA LEU A 102 -3.96 14.01 -15.80
C LEU A 102 -3.08 14.20 -14.57
N VAL A 103 -3.69 14.62 -13.48
CA VAL A 103 -3.07 14.70 -12.15
C VAL A 103 -3.87 13.80 -11.22
N ILE A 104 -3.23 12.77 -10.68
CA ILE A 104 -3.90 11.70 -9.95
C ILE A 104 -3.70 11.90 -8.45
N ASP A 105 -4.81 11.89 -7.72
CA ASP A 105 -4.84 11.72 -6.27
C ASP A 105 -4.61 10.23 -5.96
N GLY A 106 -3.42 9.90 -5.45
CA GLY A 106 -2.96 8.54 -5.19
C GLY A 106 -3.78 7.80 -4.12
N PRO A 107 -4.00 8.38 -2.93
CA PRO A 107 -4.86 7.81 -1.90
C PRO A 107 -6.26 7.51 -2.44
N ALA A 108 -6.90 8.45 -3.14
CA ALA A 108 -8.21 8.21 -3.70
C ALA A 108 -8.22 7.10 -4.76
N LEU A 109 -7.20 7.03 -5.63
CA LEU A 109 -7.03 5.94 -6.59
C LEU A 109 -6.94 4.59 -5.86
N ALA A 110 -6.15 4.50 -4.79
CA ALA A 110 -5.96 3.26 -4.04
C ALA A 110 -7.27 2.77 -3.38
N PHE A 111 -8.03 3.69 -2.77
CA PHE A 111 -9.35 3.35 -2.21
C PHE A 111 -10.36 2.98 -3.30
N HIS A 112 -10.34 3.65 -4.45
CA HIS A 112 -11.20 3.30 -5.57
C HIS A 112 -10.88 1.91 -6.12
N ALA A 113 -9.59 1.58 -6.30
CA ALA A 113 -9.14 0.26 -6.72
C ALA A 113 -9.54 -0.83 -5.71
N TYR A 114 -9.48 -0.56 -4.40
CA TYR A 114 -10.02 -1.44 -3.38
C TYR A 114 -11.52 -1.67 -3.56
N HIS A 115 -12.31 -0.61 -3.78
CA HIS A 115 -13.75 -0.76 -3.96
C HIS A 115 -14.13 -1.53 -5.22
N LEU A 116 -13.40 -1.34 -6.33
CA LEU A 116 -13.58 -2.09 -7.57
C LEU A 116 -13.28 -3.57 -7.36
N THR A 117 -12.11 -3.88 -6.80
CA THR A 117 -11.70 -5.26 -6.55
C THR A 117 -12.62 -5.95 -5.55
N PHE A 118 -12.99 -5.27 -4.47
CA PHE A 118 -13.94 -5.78 -3.49
C PHE A 118 -15.31 -6.06 -4.10
N ALA A 119 -15.81 -5.20 -5.00
CA ALA A 119 -17.07 -5.45 -5.71
C ALA A 119 -16.97 -6.66 -6.65
N ALA A 120 -15.84 -6.82 -7.34
CA ALA A 120 -15.59 -7.95 -8.25
C ALA A 120 -15.34 -9.29 -7.52
N SER A 121 -14.80 -9.25 -6.31
CA SER A 121 -14.35 -10.43 -5.57
C SER A 121 -15.34 -10.94 -4.53
N ARG A 122 -16.51 -10.31 -4.36
CA ARG A 122 -17.46 -10.68 -3.30
C ARG A 122 -17.84 -12.16 -3.37
N PRO A 123 -17.90 -12.87 -2.22
CA PRO A 123 -17.77 -12.34 -0.85
C PRO A 123 -16.32 -12.16 -0.37
N ALA A 124 -15.30 -12.62 -1.09
CA ALA A 124 -13.93 -12.69 -0.58
C ALA A 124 -13.21 -11.32 -0.54
N PHE A 125 -12.36 -11.14 0.49
CA PHE A 125 -11.53 -9.95 0.65
C PHE A 125 -10.40 -9.89 -0.40
N PRO A 126 -10.24 -8.78 -1.14
CA PRO A 126 -9.18 -8.66 -2.15
C PRO A 126 -7.79 -8.68 -1.50
N SER A 127 -6.81 -9.20 -2.23
CA SER A 127 -5.39 -9.16 -1.87
C SER A 127 -4.79 -7.78 -2.16
N TYR A 128 -3.66 -7.45 -1.54
CA TYR A 128 -2.92 -6.22 -1.83
C TYR A 128 -2.45 -6.18 -3.30
N ALA A 129 -2.02 -7.32 -3.85
CA ALA A 129 -1.64 -7.48 -5.25
C ALA A 129 -2.81 -7.15 -6.19
N ALA A 130 -4.02 -7.64 -5.91
CA ALA A 130 -5.20 -7.36 -6.72
C ALA A 130 -5.57 -5.88 -6.71
N ILE A 131 -5.53 -5.24 -5.53
CA ILE A 131 -5.79 -3.80 -5.37
C ILE A 131 -4.77 -2.99 -6.17
N ALA A 132 -3.49 -3.33 -6.05
CA ALA A 132 -2.43 -2.63 -6.75
C ALA A 132 -2.50 -2.84 -8.27
N ALA A 133 -2.79 -4.06 -8.73
CA ALA A 133 -3.00 -4.36 -10.14
C ALA A 133 -4.15 -3.52 -10.72
N ALA A 134 -5.30 -3.47 -10.03
CA ALA A 134 -6.45 -2.66 -10.43
C ALA A 134 -6.12 -1.16 -10.53
N ALA A 135 -5.33 -0.62 -9.59
CA ALA A 135 -4.89 0.78 -9.66
C ALA A 135 -4.01 1.04 -10.89
N LEU A 136 -3.08 0.12 -11.21
CA LEU A 136 -2.23 0.23 -12.39
C LEU A 136 -3.04 0.06 -13.68
N ASP A 137 -3.96 -0.91 -13.73
CA ASP A 137 -4.85 -1.13 -14.88
C ASP A 137 -5.74 0.09 -15.16
N PHE A 138 -6.25 0.75 -14.10
CA PHE A 138 -6.95 2.03 -14.23
C PHE A 138 -6.12 3.04 -15.03
N LEU A 139 -4.87 3.27 -14.61
CA LEU A 139 -3.98 4.22 -15.28
C LEU A 139 -3.63 3.80 -16.72
N ARG A 140 -3.42 2.49 -16.97
CA ARG A 140 -3.19 1.97 -18.33
C ARG A 140 -4.35 2.29 -19.26
N VAL A 141 -5.58 2.08 -18.80
CA VAL A 141 -6.78 2.35 -19.60
C VAL A 141 -6.94 3.85 -19.86
N LEU A 142 -6.64 4.72 -18.88
CA LEU A 142 -6.63 6.17 -19.10
C LEU A 142 -5.66 6.56 -20.21
N GLU A 143 -4.42 6.06 -20.18
CA GLU A 143 -3.40 6.39 -21.16
C GLU A 143 -3.69 5.78 -22.54
N ALA A 144 -4.25 4.57 -22.59
CA ALA A 144 -4.70 3.94 -23.83
C ALA A 144 -5.82 4.74 -24.54
N HIS A 145 -6.58 5.54 -23.79
CA HIS A 145 -7.62 6.42 -24.32
C HIS A 145 -7.18 7.91 -24.33
N GLY A 146 -5.88 8.19 -24.46
CA GLY A 146 -5.39 9.56 -24.72
C GLY A 146 -5.29 10.46 -23.49
N GLY A 147 -5.46 9.90 -22.28
CA GLY A 147 -4.96 10.52 -21.05
C GLY A 147 -3.43 10.50 -21.00
N VAL A 148 -2.83 11.44 -20.28
CA VAL A 148 -1.39 11.44 -20.01
C VAL A 148 -1.17 11.71 -18.54
N VAL A 149 -0.74 10.70 -17.78
CA VAL A 149 -0.51 10.85 -16.34
C VAL A 149 0.74 11.69 -16.12
N ARG A 150 0.55 12.95 -15.73
CA ARG A 150 1.64 13.91 -15.48
C ARG A 150 2.17 13.81 -14.06
N HIS A 151 1.29 13.54 -13.10
CA HIS A 151 1.63 13.46 -11.68
C HIS A 151 0.73 12.48 -10.95
N VAL A 152 1.27 11.78 -9.95
CA VAL A 152 0.53 11.01 -8.96
C VAL A 152 1.03 11.43 -7.57
N PHE A 153 0.16 12.01 -6.74
CA PHE A 153 0.55 12.50 -5.42
C PHE A 153 -0.01 11.62 -4.31
N PHE A 154 0.82 11.30 -3.33
CA PHE A 154 0.43 10.62 -2.10
C PHE A 154 0.58 11.52 -0.88
N ASP A 155 -0.35 11.39 0.06
CA ASP A 155 -0.35 12.14 1.32
C ASP A 155 0.95 11.91 2.11
N GLY A 156 1.43 13.00 2.72
CA GLY A 156 2.37 12.98 3.83
C GLY A 156 1.66 13.32 5.13
N ARG A 157 2.05 14.45 5.75
CA ARG A 157 1.47 14.89 7.02
C ARG A 157 0.01 15.33 6.86
N LEU A 158 -0.85 14.84 7.75
CA LEU A 158 -2.19 15.40 7.91
C LEU A 158 -2.16 16.65 8.81
N PRO A 159 -2.81 17.76 8.42
CA PRO A 159 -2.91 18.95 9.26
C PRO A 159 -3.57 18.69 10.62
N TYR A 160 -3.09 19.37 11.66
CA TYR A 160 -3.62 19.27 13.03
C TYR A 160 -5.14 19.56 13.11
N ALA A 161 -5.64 20.49 12.29
CA ALA A 161 -7.08 20.81 12.22
C ALA A 161 -7.97 19.60 11.85
N LYS A 162 -7.41 18.60 11.16
CA LYS A 162 -8.11 17.37 10.73
C LYS A 162 -7.95 16.19 11.71
N LEU A 163 -7.37 16.39 12.89
CA LEU A 163 -7.21 15.33 13.90
C LEU A 163 -8.53 14.69 14.34
N SER A 164 -9.56 15.50 14.59
CA SER A 164 -10.89 15.02 14.99
C SER A 164 -11.49 14.09 13.93
N THR A 165 -11.27 14.44 12.68
CA THR A 165 -11.72 13.71 11.51
C THR A 165 -10.99 12.37 11.36
N ARG A 166 -9.67 12.36 11.58
CA ARG A 166 -8.89 11.12 11.62
C ARG A 166 -9.37 10.19 12.74
N ARG A 167 -9.56 10.71 13.95
CA ARG A 167 -10.12 9.95 15.08
C ARG A 167 -11.49 9.35 14.76
N GLY A 168 -12.36 10.12 14.11
CA GLY A 168 -13.66 9.64 13.64
C GLY A 168 -13.55 8.50 12.63
N ARG A 169 -12.65 8.59 11.64
CA ARG A 169 -12.40 7.51 10.67
C ARG A 169 -11.87 6.24 11.35
N GLN A 170 -10.96 6.40 12.31
CA GLN A 170 -10.39 5.28 13.07
C GLN A 170 -11.45 4.59 13.94
N ALA A 171 -12.33 5.35 14.60
CA ALA A 171 -13.45 4.80 15.34
C ALA A 171 -14.38 3.98 14.44
N VAL A 172 -14.72 4.49 13.25
CA VAL A 172 -15.54 3.74 12.27
C VAL A 172 -14.86 2.43 11.86
N LEU A 173 -13.55 2.42 11.62
CA LEU A 173 -12.83 1.18 11.28
C LEU A 173 -12.84 0.17 12.43
N MET A 174 -12.72 0.63 13.67
CA MET A 174 -12.82 -0.22 14.86
C MET A 174 -14.22 -0.81 15.02
N ASP A 175 -15.28 -0.02 14.80
CA ASP A 175 -16.66 -0.50 14.81
C ASP A 175 -16.88 -1.57 13.73
N GLN A 176 -16.34 -1.36 12.54
CA GLN A 176 -16.40 -2.34 11.46
C GLN A 176 -15.66 -3.64 11.79
N LEU A 177 -14.50 -3.55 12.46
CA LEU A 177 -13.74 -4.71 12.91
C LEU A 177 -14.50 -5.50 14.00
N ALA A 178 -15.12 -4.80 14.96
CA ALA A 178 -15.94 -5.41 15.99
C ALA A 178 -17.18 -6.11 15.38
N MET A 179 -17.86 -5.46 14.43
CA MET A 179 -18.99 -6.08 13.71
C MET A 179 -18.54 -7.32 12.93
N LEU A 180 -17.38 -7.27 12.27
CA LEU A 180 -16.82 -8.39 11.53
C LEU A 180 -16.50 -9.58 12.44
N ARG A 181 -16.02 -9.34 13.67
CA ARG A 181 -15.73 -10.37 14.68
C ARG A 181 -16.96 -11.19 15.07
N HIS A 182 -18.12 -10.57 15.05
CA HIS A 182 -19.41 -11.17 15.40
C HIS A 182 -20.22 -11.63 14.18
N ALA A 183 -19.69 -11.46 12.96
CA ALA A 183 -20.37 -11.92 11.76
C ALA A 183 -20.41 -13.46 11.72
N PRO A 184 -21.55 -14.07 11.33
CA PRO A 184 -21.71 -15.53 11.29
C PRO A 184 -20.80 -16.19 10.25
N ASP A 185 -20.46 -15.47 9.17
CA ASP A 185 -19.52 -15.91 8.15
C ASP A 185 -18.15 -15.28 8.42
N ASN A 186 -17.12 -16.09 8.60
CA ASN A 186 -15.74 -15.60 8.66
C ASN A 186 -15.26 -15.26 7.24
N VAL A 187 -15.77 -14.17 6.69
CA VAL A 187 -15.47 -13.70 5.32
C VAL A 187 -13.95 -13.49 5.12
N LEU A 188 -13.20 -13.24 6.21
CA LEU A 188 -11.73 -13.14 6.19
C LEU A 188 -11.02 -14.50 6.09
N ALA A 189 -11.67 -15.60 6.47
CA ALA A 189 -11.15 -16.96 6.26
C ALA A 189 -11.34 -17.45 4.82
N LEU A 190 -12.12 -16.75 3.99
CA LEU A 190 -12.21 -17.10 2.58
C LEU A 190 -10.87 -16.77 1.90
N PRO A 191 -10.32 -17.71 1.11
CA PRO A 191 -9.13 -17.42 0.32
C PRO A 191 -9.43 -16.20 -0.55
N ALA A 192 -8.45 -15.28 -0.62
CA ALA A 192 -8.55 -14.21 -1.60
C ALA A 192 -8.68 -14.90 -2.97
N PRO A 193 -9.64 -14.51 -3.82
CA PRO A 193 -9.66 -15.07 -5.15
C PRO A 193 -8.31 -14.75 -5.78
N VAL A 194 -7.71 -15.75 -6.43
CA VAL A 194 -6.47 -15.57 -7.20
C VAL A 194 -6.81 -14.69 -8.41
N LEU A 195 -7.04 -13.40 -8.17
CA LEU A 195 -7.15 -12.37 -9.17
C LEU A 195 -5.73 -12.07 -9.67
N GLY A 196 -5.09 -13.09 -10.23
CA GLY A 196 -3.92 -12.95 -11.11
C GLY A 196 -4.33 -12.37 -12.48
N SER A 197 -5.62 -12.29 -12.75
CA SER A 197 -6.17 -11.66 -13.95
C SER A 197 -6.30 -10.16 -13.72
N ARG A 198 -5.55 -9.37 -14.50
CA ARG A 198 -5.76 -7.92 -14.65
C ARG A 198 -7.24 -7.62 -14.75
N LEU A 199 -7.71 -6.63 -14.02
CA LEU A 199 -9.07 -6.15 -14.26
C LEU A 199 -9.03 -5.51 -15.66
N GLY A 200 -9.71 -6.14 -16.61
CA GLY A 200 -9.79 -5.65 -17.97
C GLY A 200 -10.46 -4.27 -18.03
N PRO A 201 -10.54 -3.66 -19.22
CA PRO A 201 -11.18 -2.36 -19.41
C PRO A 201 -12.60 -2.26 -18.81
N GLU A 202 -13.32 -3.37 -18.70
CA GLU A 202 -14.63 -3.48 -18.03
C GLU A 202 -14.67 -3.01 -16.56
N MET A 203 -13.52 -2.84 -15.91
CA MET A 203 -13.46 -2.32 -14.55
C MET A 203 -14.15 -0.97 -14.36
N PHE A 204 -14.20 -0.16 -15.42
CA PHE A 204 -14.89 1.14 -15.42
C PHE A 204 -16.42 1.02 -15.35
N ASN A 205 -16.96 -0.17 -15.59
CA ASN A 205 -18.38 -0.45 -15.55
C ASN A 205 -18.80 -1.27 -14.32
N ILE A 206 -17.85 -1.64 -13.44
CA ILE A 206 -18.14 -2.38 -12.21
C ILE A 206 -18.97 -1.48 -11.27
N PRO A 207 -20.20 -1.90 -10.89
CA PRO A 207 -21.00 -1.12 -9.96
C PRO A 207 -20.41 -1.20 -8.55
N ILE A 208 -19.79 -0.11 -8.10
CA ILE A 208 -19.35 0.03 -6.72
C ILE A 208 -20.59 0.24 -5.84
N LEU A 209 -21.02 -0.85 -5.19
CA LEU A 209 -22.04 -0.80 -4.14
C LEU A 209 -21.52 0.08 -3.00
N GLY A 210 -22.43 0.80 -2.32
CA GLY A 210 -22.12 1.82 -1.31
C GLY A 210 -21.18 1.36 -0.18
N LYS A 211 -20.86 2.30 0.74
CA LYS A 211 -19.84 2.12 1.80
C LYS A 211 -19.83 0.69 2.38
N SER A 212 -18.68 0.02 2.26
CA SER A 212 -18.47 -1.32 2.83
C SER A 212 -18.69 -1.28 4.33
N SER A 213 -19.39 -2.28 4.87
CA SER A 213 -19.52 -2.52 6.31
C SER A 213 -18.26 -3.19 6.90
N VAL A 214 -17.28 -3.52 6.07
CA VAL A 214 -16.06 -4.26 6.46
C VAL A 214 -14.84 -3.33 6.37
N PRO A 215 -13.90 -3.37 7.34
CA PRO A 215 -12.71 -2.53 7.31
C PRO A 215 -11.85 -2.81 6.07
N HIS A 216 -11.29 -1.78 5.47
CA HIS A 216 -10.36 -1.95 4.36
C HIS A 216 -9.00 -2.50 4.85
N PRO A 217 -8.20 -3.15 3.99
CA PRO A 217 -6.85 -3.58 4.37
C PRO A 217 -5.97 -2.38 4.80
N PRO A 218 -5.20 -2.49 5.90
CA PRO A 218 -4.46 -1.36 6.50
C PRO A 218 -3.40 -0.73 5.57
N PHE A 219 -2.77 -1.54 4.72
CA PHE A 219 -1.64 -1.14 3.90
C PHE A 219 -1.97 -0.95 2.42
N LEU A 220 -3.26 -0.78 2.06
CA LEU A 220 -3.68 -0.73 0.65
C LEU A 220 -2.99 0.41 -0.13
N VAL A 221 -2.80 1.57 0.51
CA VAL A 221 -2.12 2.72 -0.12
C VAL A 221 -0.65 2.41 -0.35
N ALA A 222 0.02 1.81 0.63
CA ALA A 222 1.43 1.42 0.52
C ALA A 222 1.65 0.34 -0.55
N ALA A 223 0.71 -0.61 -0.71
CA ALA A 223 0.78 -1.61 -1.77
C ALA A 223 0.68 -1.01 -3.18
N VAL A 224 -0.19 0.01 -3.36
CA VAL A 224 -0.29 0.75 -4.62
C VAL A 224 0.97 1.57 -4.87
N GLN A 225 1.52 2.23 -3.84
CA GLN A 225 2.80 2.96 -3.95
C GLN A 225 3.96 2.05 -4.38
N ASP A 226 4.09 0.87 -3.76
CA ASP A 226 5.13 -0.11 -4.12
C ASP A 226 5.03 -0.55 -5.58
N SER A 227 3.81 -0.80 -6.06
CA SER A 227 3.59 -1.20 -7.45
C SER A 227 3.83 -0.06 -8.44
N LEU A 228 3.45 1.17 -8.08
CA LEU A 228 3.74 2.35 -8.90
C LEU A 228 5.25 2.61 -9.02
N ARG A 229 6.02 2.35 -7.96
CA ARG A 229 7.49 2.47 -7.95
C ARG A 229 8.17 1.57 -8.98
N LEU A 230 7.57 0.41 -9.28
CA LEU A 230 8.06 -0.55 -10.28
C LEU A 230 7.40 -0.39 -11.65
N SER A 231 6.59 0.66 -11.84
CA SER A 231 5.83 0.91 -13.06
C SER A 231 6.41 2.06 -13.89
N PRO A 232 5.93 2.28 -15.13
CA PRO A 232 6.29 3.45 -15.94
C PRO A 232 6.01 4.81 -15.24
N TRP A 233 5.06 4.85 -14.30
CA TRP A 233 4.69 6.08 -13.59
C TRP A 233 5.62 6.44 -12.42
N ALA A 234 6.62 5.62 -12.11
CA ALA A 234 7.53 5.87 -10.99
C ALA A 234 8.16 7.29 -11.00
N LYS A 235 8.45 7.84 -12.19
CA LYS A 235 9.04 9.17 -12.34
C LYS A 235 8.05 10.30 -12.03
N VAL A 236 6.76 10.08 -12.22
CA VAL A 236 5.69 11.07 -12.00
C VAL A 236 4.97 10.89 -10.67
N THR A 237 5.23 9.80 -9.95
CA THR A 237 4.71 9.54 -8.60
C THR A 237 5.60 10.14 -7.52
N ARG A 238 4.99 10.71 -6.46
CA ARG A 238 5.70 11.10 -5.21
C ARG A 238 4.77 11.29 -4.01
N THR A 239 5.30 11.00 -2.82
CA THR A 239 4.75 11.45 -1.54
C THR A 239 5.10 12.93 -1.32
N VAL A 240 4.10 13.72 -0.94
CA VAL A 240 4.24 15.17 -0.65
C VAL A 240 4.31 15.41 0.87
N PRO A 241 4.80 16.55 1.37
CA PRO A 241 4.92 16.77 2.82
C PRO A 241 3.59 17.08 3.52
N GLY A 242 2.49 17.20 2.79
CA GLY A 242 1.16 17.48 3.33
C GLY A 242 0.10 16.62 2.65
N GLU A 243 -1.14 17.09 2.61
CA GLU A 243 -2.21 16.41 1.87
C GLU A 243 -2.01 16.54 0.35
N ALA A 244 -2.27 15.46 -0.38
CA ALA A 244 -2.12 15.39 -1.83
C ALA A 244 -3.01 16.39 -2.57
N ASP A 245 -4.17 16.75 -2.01
CA ASP A 245 -5.17 17.64 -2.62
C ASP A 245 -4.57 18.95 -3.12
N GLY A 246 -3.86 19.67 -2.25
CA GLY A 246 -3.27 20.96 -2.57
C GLY A 246 -2.19 20.85 -3.66
N TYR A 247 -1.42 19.76 -3.66
CA TYR A 247 -0.40 19.52 -4.69
C TYR A 247 -1.01 19.08 -6.02
N CYS A 248 -2.14 18.36 -5.99
CA CYS A 248 -2.92 18.06 -7.18
C CYS A 248 -3.41 19.35 -7.85
N VAL A 249 -3.97 20.27 -7.07
CA VAL A 249 -4.42 21.59 -7.56
C VAL A 249 -3.26 22.40 -8.12
N LEU A 250 -2.13 22.47 -7.40
CA LEU A 250 -0.94 23.18 -7.85
C LEU A 250 -0.42 22.64 -9.18
N ALA A 251 -0.34 21.32 -9.34
CA ALA A 251 0.14 20.69 -10.56
C ALA A 251 -0.85 20.89 -11.71
N ALA A 252 -2.16 20.72 -11.46
CA ALA A 252 -3.20 20.91 -12.47
C ALA A 252 -3.20 22.33 -13.04
N ARG A 253 -3.01 23.35 -12.19
CA ARG A 253 -2.82 24.75 -12.64
C ARG A 253 -1.64 24.91 -13.58
N LYS A 254 -0.52 24.23 -13.32
CA LYS A 254 0.72 24.35 -14.11
C LYS A 254 0.61 23.63 -15.45
N CYS A 255 -0.06 22.49 -15.51
CA CYS A 255 -0.19 21.70 -16.73
C CYS A 255 -1.52 21.87 -17.46
N ASN A 256 -2.41 22.75 -16.98
CA ASN A 256 -3.81 22.85 -17.40
C ASN A 256 -4.50 21.46 -17.42
N GLY A 257 -4.23 20.67 -16.38
CA GLY A 257 -4.61 19.26 -16.31
C GLY A 257 -5.96 19.02 -15.65
N MET A 258 -6.45 17.78 -15.83
CA MET A 258 -7.60 17.24 -15.13
C MET A 258 -7.15 16.50 -13.88
N ILE A 259 -7.60 16.95 -12.71
CA ILE A 259 -7.44 16.22 -11.46
C ILE A 259 -8.38 15.03 -11.45
N VAL A 260 -7.87 13.85 -11.18
CA VAL A 260 -8.63 12.61 -11.01
C VAL A 260 -8.62 12.25 -9.52
N SER A 261 -9.77 12.31 -8.86
CA SER A 261 -9.89 12.01 -7.43
C SER A 261 -11.26 11.46 -7.06
N GLY A 262 -11.38 10.85 -5.89
CA GLY A 262 -12.64 10.47 -5.26
C GLY A 262 -13.14 11.51 -4.25
N ASP A 263 -12.34 12.54 -3.92
CA ASP A 263 -12.74 13.59 -2.99
C ASP A 263 -13.42 14.75 -3.71
N SER A 264 -14.64 15.07 -3.29
CA SER A 264 -15.43 16.15 -3.86
C SER A 264 -14.96 17.53 -3.41
N ASP A 265 -14.14 17.60 -2.37
CA ASP A 265 -13.60 18.87 -1.87
C ASP A 265 -12.63 19.48 -2.89
N LEU A 266 -12.04 18.69 -3.79
CA LEU A 266 -11.26 19.21 -4.90
C LEU A 266 -12.06 20.10 -5.87
N LEU A 267 -13.40 19.96 -5.91
CA LEU A 267 -14.28 20.75 -6.77
C LEU A 267 -14.32 22.23 -6.41
N ILE A 268 -13.92 22.61 -5.19
CA ILE A 268 -14.04 24.00 -4.71
C ILE A 268 -12.75 24.80 -4.90
N HIS A 269 -11.64 24.12 -5.20
CA HIS A 269 -10.38 24.77 -5.48
C HIS A 269 -10.39 25.37 -6.87
N ASP A 270 -9.76 26.54 -6.99
CA ASP A 270 -9.45 27.09 -8.30
C ASP A 270 -8.29 26.29 -8.90
N VAL A 271 -8.53 25.63 -10.02
CA VAL A 271 -7.54 24.80 -10.74
C VAL A 271 -7.04 25.48 -12.02
N GLY A 272 -7.27 26.79 -12.17
CA GLY A 272 -6.94 27.54 -13.37
C GLY A 272 -7.77 27.08 -14.57
N ASN A 273 -7.13 26.86 -15.71
CA ASN A 273 -7.78 26.32 -16.91
C ASN A 273 -7.92 24.78 -16.88
N GLY A 274 -7.45 24.13 -15.81
CA GLY A 274 -7.67 22.71 -15.58
C GLY A 274 -9.10 22.40 -15.12
N GLY A 275 -9.33 21.16 -14.74
CA GLY A 275 -10.62 20.72 -14.21
C GLY A 275 -10.47 19.59 -13.21
N VAL A 276 -11.59 19.11 -12.70
CA VAL A 276 -11.67 17.97 -11.78
C VAL A 276 -12.63 16.92 -12.35
N THR A 277 -12.23 15.66 -12.35
CA THR A 277 -13.08 14.52 -12.71
C THR A 277 -13.10 13.54 -11.54
N LEU A 278 -14.28 13.01 -11.22
CA LEU A 278 -14.42 12.09 -10.11
C LEU A 278 -14.20 10.65 -10.60
N LEU A 279 -13.45 9.85 -9.84
CA LEU A 279 -13.15 8.44 -10.14
C LEU A 279 -14.42 7.63 -10.41
N SER A 280 -15.50 7.91 -9.68
CA SER A 280 -16.80 7.23 -9.82
C SER A 280 -17.58 7.59 -11.09
N THR A 281 -17.13 8.55 -11.88
CA THR A 281 -17.86 9.04 -13.07
C THR A 281 -17.33 8.46 -14.37
N PHE A 282 -16.20 7.76 -14.33
CA PHE A 282 -15.66 7.15 -15.53
C PHE A 282 -16.52 5.96 -15.94
N GLN A 283 -16.70 5.81 -17.25
CA GLN A 283 -17.46 4.74 -17.88
C GLN A 283 -16.78 4.36 -19.19
N LEU A 284 -16.71 3.05 -19.44
CA LEU A 284 -16.22 2.53 -20.72
C LEU A 284 -17.43 2.13 -21.57
N ASN A 285 -17.60 2.78 -22.72
CA ASN A 285 -18.66 2.46 -23.64
C ASN A 285 -18.10 1.64 -24.81
N GLU A 286 -18.80 0.57 -25.19
CA GLU A 286 -18.47 -0.22 -26.37
C GLU A 286 -19.53 -0.02 -27.45
N GLU A 287 -19.14 0.51 -28.60
CA GLU A 287 -20.01 0.67 -29.76
C GLU A 287 -19.30 0.15 -31.03
N GLY A 288 -19.94 -0.80 -31.73
CA GLY A 288 -19.41 -1.34 -32.99
C GLY A 288 -18.03 -1.99 -32.87
N GLY A 289 -17.74 -2.63 -31.73
CA GLY A 289 -16.44 -3.25 -31.45
C GLY A 289 -15.33 -2.25 -31.09
N ARG A 290 -15.69 -1.01 -30.72
CA ARG A 290 -14.75 0.05 -30.33
C ARG A 290 -15.06 0.55 -28.92
N THR A 291 -14.03 0.65 -28.09
CA THR A 291 -14.13 1.19 -26.73
C THR A 291 -13.93 2.70 -26.72
N THR A 292 -14.79 3.44 -26.01
CA THR A 292 -14.67 4.87 -25.75
C THR A 292 -14.75 5.13 -24.27
N LEU A 293 -13.71 5.75 -23.71
CA LEU A 293 -13.70 6.15 -22.31
C LEU A 293 -14.37 7.53 -22.15
N THR A 294 -15.31 7.61 -21.23
CA THR A 294 -16.02 8.85 -20.90
C THR A 294 -16.00 9.10 -19.40
N ALA A 295 -16.12 10.35 -18.99
CA ALA A 295 -16.23 10.75 -17.60
C ALA A 295 -17.04 12.05 -17.46
N ARG A 296 -17.23 12.52 -16.21
CA ARG A 296 -17.81 13.84 -15.94
C ARG A 296 -16.74 14.77 -15.39
N LYS A 297 -16.50 15.88 -16.09
CA LYS A 297 -15.60 16.94 -15.65
C LYS A 297 -16.35 18.10 -15.01
N PHE A 298 -15.71 18.73 -14.05
CA PHE A 298 -16.09 19.99 -13.45
C PHE A 298 -14.98 21.01 -13.74
N MET A 299 -15.38 22.23 -14.10
CA MET A 299 -14.48 23.36 -14.33
C MET A 299 -14.76 24.40 -13.24
N PRO A 300 -14.10 24.33 -12.07
CA PRO A 300 -14.45 25.16 -10.90
C PRO A 300 -14.61 26.65 -11.19
N ALA A 301 -13.76 27.22 -12.05
CA ALA A 301 -13.84 28.62 -12.47
C ALA A 301 -15.14 28.93 -13.24
N GLU A 302 -15.54 28.07 -14.19
CA GLU A 302 -16.78 28.23 -14.94
C GLU A 302 -18.01 28.05 -14.04
N VAL A 303 -17.96 27.09 -13.11
CA VAL A 303 -19.03 26.88 -12.13
C VAL A 303 -19.18 28.10 -11.23
N ALA A 304 -18.07 28.64 -10.70
CA ALA A 304 -18.07 29.87 -9.91
C ALA A 304 -18.68 31.05 -10.69
N ALA A 305 -18.30 31.22 -11.96
CA ALA A 305 -18.83 32.26 -12.84
C ALA A 305 -20.35 32.14 -13.03
N ARG A 306 -20.88 30.92 -13.20
CA ARG A 306 -22.34 30.68 -13.28
C ARG A 306 -23.08 31.05 -12.00
N PHE A 307 -22.44 30.88 -10.84
CA PHE A 307 -22.97 31.37 -9.56
C PHE A 307 -22.72 32.87 -9.32
N LYS A 308 -22.02 33.55 -10.24
CA LYS A 308 -21.54 34.94 -10.09
C LYS A 308 -20.68 35.11 -8.82
N LEU A 309 -19.82 34.13 -8.57
CA LEU A 309 -18.88 34.09 -7.45
C LEU A 309 -17.43 34.16 -7.96
N LYS A 310 -16.53 34.72 -7.16
CA LYS A 310 -15.08 34.71 -7.43
C LYS A 310 -14.45 33.33 -7.22
N SER A 311 -15.00 32.54 -6.31
CA SER A 311 -14.54 31.20 -5.94
C SER A 311 -15.71 30.41 -5.36
N LEU A 312 -15.64 29.09 -5.46
CA LEU A 312 -16.60 28.18 -4.84
C LEU A 312 -16.38 27.98 -3.34
N LEU A 313 -15.26 28.46 -2.77
CA LEU A 313 -14.96 28.34 -1.34
C LEU A 313 -16.07 28.91 -0.45
N SER A 314 -16.59 30.09 -0.76
CA SER A 314 -17.67 30.70 0.03
C SER A 314 -18.99 29.94 -0.12
N LEU A 315 -19.28 29.40 -1.31
CA LEU A 315 -20.43 28.52 -1.52
C LEU A 315 -20.30 27.24 -0.68
N ALA A 316 -19.13 26.62 -0.73
CA ALA A 316 -18.82 25.38 -0.03
C ALA A 316 -18.91 25.54 1.49
N TYR A 317 -18.41 26.65 2.03
CA TYR A 317 -18.59 27.01 3.44
C TYR A 317 -20.07 27.09 3.83
N MET A 318 -20.90 27.78 3.03
CA MET A 318 -22.33 27.89 3.30
C MET A 318 -23.02 26.53 3.32
N VAL A 319 -22.68 25.65 2.36
CA VAL A 319 -23.20 24.27 2.30
C VAL A 319 -22.73 23.47 3.52
N SER A 320 -21.47 23.62 3.93
CA SER A 320 -20.89 22.88 5.05
C SER A 320 -21.54 23.19 6.41
N ARG A 321 -22.13 24.38 6.56
CA ARG A 321 -22.84 24.82 7.78
C ARG A 321 -24.26 24.30 7.87
N ASP A 322 -24.85 23.90 6.76
CA ASP A 322 -26.25 23.48 6.71
C ASP A 322 -26.42 21.96 6.90
N ARG A 323 -25.73 21.41 7.92
CA ARG A 323 -25.79 19.99 8.27
C ARG A 323 -27.12 19.66 8.95
N GLY A 324 -28.20 19.59 8.17
CA GLY A 324 -29.50 19.13 8.66
C GLY A 324 -30.73 19.66 7.93
N ARG A 325 -30.63 20.76 7.15
CA ARG A 325 -31.76 21.27 6.34
C ARG A 325 -31.58 20.84 4.90
N GLY A 326 -31.67 19.53 4.66
CA GLY A 326 -31.74 19.01 3.30
C GLY A 326 -32.81 19.77 2.51
N ALA A 327 -32.39 20.44 1.43
CA ALA A 327 -33.26 21.00 0.40
C ALA A 327 -34.15 22.21 0.73
N VAL A 328 -34.04 22.88 1.89
CA VAL A 328 -34.89 24.07 2.16
C VAL A 328 -34.38 25.33 1.44
N GLU A 329 -33.07 25.51 1.36
CA GLU A 329 -32.48 26.57 0.54
C GLU A 329 -32.01 26.00 -0.80
N GLY A 330 -32.76 26.34 -1.84
CA GLY A 330 -32.36 26.02 -3.21
C GLY A 330 -31.05 26.71 -3.60
N LYS A 331 -30.49 26.33 -4.76
CA LYS A 331 -29.22 26.83 -5.33
C LYS A 331 -29.04 28.36 -5.22
N THR A 332 -30.13 29.11 -5.41
CA THR A 332 -30.15 30.58 -5.35
C THR A 332 -29.89 31.12 -3.93
N GLY A 333 -30.38 30.44 -2.90
CA GLY A 333 -30.18 30.82 -1.50
C GLY A 333 -28.72 30.75 -1.07
N TYR A 334 -28.04 29.63 -1.34
CA TYR A 334 -26.62 29.49 -1.01
C TYR A 334 -25.74 30.47 -1.79
N ALA A 335 -26.05 30.71 -3.07
CA ALA A 335 -25.29 31.63 -3.90
C ALA A 335 -25.37 33.09 -3.39
N GLU A 336 -26.57 33.55 -3.02
CA GLU A 336 -26.75 34.90 -2.47
C GLU A 336 -26.05 35.07 -1.12
N LYS A 337 -26.10 34.05 -0.25
CA LYS A 337 -25.35 34.06 1.02
C LYS A 337 -23.84 34.07 0.79
N ALA A 338 -23.35 33.28 -0.16
CA ALA A 338 -21.93 33.23 -0.52
C ALA A 338 -21.42 34.59 -1.07
N LYS A 339 -22.23 35.30 -1.87
CA LYS A 339 -21.90 36.65 -2.36
C LYS A 339 -21.73 37.65 -1.22
N ARG A 340 -22.62 37.63 -0.22
CA ARG A 340 -22.56 38.51 0.95
C ARG A 340 -21.31 38.24 1.80
N MET A 341 -20.91 36.96 1.91
CA MET A 341 -19.74 36.51 2.67
C MET A 341 -18.40 36.94 2.06
N ASN A 342 -18.29 37.03 0.73
CA ASN A 342 -17.04 37.44 0.06
C ASN A 342 -16.53 38.85 0.46
N ASN A 343 -17.38 39.66 1.10
CA ASN A 343 -17.05 41.02 1.54
C ASN A 343 -16.78 41.14 3.06
N SER A 344 -16.79 40.04 3.84
CA SER A 344 -16.52 40.08 5.27
C SER A 344 -15.06 39.68 5.56
N PRO A 345 -14.17 40.62 5.92
CA PRO A 345 -12.73 40.36 6.06
C PRO A 345 -12.33 39.62 7.35
N ILE A 346 -13.26 39.37 8.29
CA ILE A 346 -12.98 38.75 9.60
C ILE A 346 -14.08 37.72 9.92
N GLY A 347 -13.71 36.54 10.45
CA GLY A 347 -14.64 35.56 11.05
C GLY A 347 -14.43 34.10 10.63
N LEU A 348 -15.33 33.21 11.10
CA LEU A 348 -15.31 31.75 10.95
C LEU A 348 -15.05 31.21 9.53
N PHE A 349 -15.37 31.99 8.49
CA PHE A 349 -15.08 31.61 7.11
C PHE A 349 -13.58 31.68 6.78
N HIS A 350 -12.86 32.68 7.31
CA HIS A 350 -11.42 32.80 7.09
C HIS A 350 -10.67 31.63 7.73
N ASP A 351 -11.05 31.26 8.96
CA ASP A 351 -10.47 30.10 9.66
C ASP A 351 -10.77 28.81 8.92
N TRP A 352 -12.00 28.63 8.44
CA TRP A 352 -12.40 27.47 7.63
C TRP A 352 -11.66 27.40 6.28
N LYS A 353 -11.45 28.56 5.64
CA LYS A 353 -10.76 28.65 4.34
C LYS A 353 -9.32 28.18 4.43
N ARG A 354 -8.64 28.39 5.56
CA ARG A 354 -7.24 27.99 5.78
C ARG A 354 -7.03 26.48 5.59
N ASP A 355 -8.05 25.66 5.85
CA ASP A 355 -7.99 24.21 5.63
C ASP A 355 -7.95 23.83 4.13
N TYR A 356 -8.17 24.79 3.23
CA TYR A 356 -8.17 24.63 1.77
C TYR A 356 -7.10 25.48 1.09
N ASP A 357 -6.12 25.99 1.84
CA ASP A 357 -5.00 26.73 1.25
C ASP A 357 -4.14 25.80 0.37
N ILE A 358 -3.74 26.34 -0.78
CA ILE A 358 -2.99 25.59 -1.79
C ILE A 358 -1.50 25.90 -1.59
N PRO A 359 -0.61 24.90 -1.53
CA PRO A 359 0.83 25.13 -1.44
C PRO A 359 1.34 25.89 -2.66
N SER A 360 2.34 26.74 -2.47
CA SER A 360 2.97 27.49 -3.57
C SER A 360 3.91 26.62 -4.41
N SER A 361 4.61 25.69 -3.76
CA SER A 361 5.58 24.77 -4.36
C SER A 361 5.79 23.56 -3.45
N ILE A 362 6.43 22.53 -3.98
CA ILE A 362 7.01 21.48 -3.11
C ILE A 362 8.23 22.12 -2.44
N PRO A 363 8.31 22.13 -1.09
CA PRO A 363 9.45 22.70 -0.39
C PRO A 363 10.76 22.05 -0.83
N GLN A 364 11.81 22.85 -1.00
CA GLN A 364 13.12 22.36 -1.47
C GLN A 364 13.68 21.26 -0.56
N TYR A 365 13.49 21.38 0.76
CA TYR A 365 13.92 20.33 1.69
C TYR A 365 13.24 19.00 1.37
N TRP A 366 12.00 18.99 0.89
CA TRP A 366 11.26 17.77 0.60
C TRP A 366 11.59 17.15 -0.76
N ASP A 367 12.18 17.91 -1.69
CA ASP A 367 12.40 17.46 -3.06
C ASP A 367 13.69 16.62 -3.19
N CYS A 368 13.70 15.43 -2.57
CA CYS A 368 14.78 14.46 -2.69
C CYS A 368 14.28 13.05 -3.03
N PRO A 369 15.12 12.18 -3.62
CA PRO A 369 14.72 10.82 -4.00
C PRO A 369 14.19 9.96 -2.84
N GLU A 370 14.77 10.11 -1.66
CA GLU A 370 14.46 9.32 -0.46
C GLU A 370 13.06 9.65 0.09
N ARG A 371 12.65 10.93 0.02
CA ARG A 371 11.35 11.41 0.49
C ARG A 371 10.20 11.09 -0.47
N ARG A 372 10.53 10.78 -1.74
CA ARG A 372 9.56 10.47 -2.80
C ARG A 372 8.66 9.28 -2.48
N TRP A 373 9.16 8.30 -1.73
CA TRP A 373 8.51 7.00 -1.52
C TRP A 373 8.24 6.69 -0.05
N LEU A 374 8.22 7.72 0.79
CA LEU A 374 7.85 7.54 2.19
C LEU A 374 6.39 7.10 2.29
N ASP A 375 6.14 6.15 3.20
CA ASP A 375 4.77 5.90 3.65
C ASP A 375 4.25 7.15 4.37
N ALA A 376 2.95 7.42 4.25
CA ALA A 376 2.33 8.63 4.78
C ALA A 376 2.61 8.84 6.29
N ARG A 377 2.62 7.78 7.09
CA ARG A 377 2.85 7.87 8.55
C ARG A 377 4.32 8.13 8.85
N VAL A 378 5.22 7.61 8.02
CA VAL A 378 6.66 7.91 8.11
C VAL A 378 6.92 9.36 7.74
N SER A 379 6.32 9.84 6.65
CA SER A 379 6.36 11.24 6.26
C SER A 379 5.83 12.15 7.37
N GLU A 380 4.70 11.80 7.97
CA GLU A 380 4.13 12.56 9.08
C GLU A 380 5.07 12.60 10.28
N TRP A 381 5.63 11.45 10.67
CA TRP A 381 6.60 11.38 11.77
C TRP A 381 7.83 12.27 11.55
N ILE A 382 8.40 12.25 10.35
CA ILE A 382 9.59 13.06 10.03
C ILE A 382 9.28 14.55 10.21
N ILE A 383 8.06 14.99 9.87
CA ILE A 383 7.66 16.39 9.98
C ILE A 383 7.30 16.74 11.43
N GLU A 384 6.46 15.94 12.10
CA GLU A 384 6.05 16.20 13.49
C GLU A 384 7.23 16.11 14.46
N GLY A 385 8.10 15.10 14.29
CA GLY A 385 9.31 14.94 15.09
C GLY A 385 10.32 16.06 14.84
N GLY A 386 10.47 16.52 13.58
CA GLY A 386 11.32 17.66 13.25
C GLY A 386 10.82 18.98 13.87
N ILE A 387 9.51 19.23 13.83
CA ILE A 387 8.90 20.40 14.50
C ILE A 387 9.16 20.35 16.01
N ALA A 388 8.94 19.19 16.64
CA ALA A 388 9.18 19.03 18.08
C ALA A 388 10.65 19.24 18.46
N LEU A 389 11.58 18.79 17.61
CA LEU A 389 13.02 18.97 17.81
C LEU A 389 13.41 20.46 17.71
N ASP A 390 12.98 21.14 16.65
CA ASP A 390 13.26 22.58 16.45
C ASP A 390 12.76 23.41 17.65
N GLU A 391 11.59 23.08 18.20
CA GLU A 391 11.05 23.74 19.39
C GLU A 391 11.83 23.42 20.67
N ALA A 392 12.30 22.19 20.85
CA ALA A 392 13.12 21.80 21.99
C ALA A 392 14.48 22.52 21.97
N GLU A 393 15.12 22.61 20.80
CA GLU A 393 16.37 23.34 20.61
C GLU A 393 16.20 24.85 20.87
N ALA A 394 15.13 25.46 20.35
CA ALA A 394 14.84 26.87 20.59
C ALA A 394 14.61 27.19 22.08
N LYS A 395 14.01 26.27 22.85
CA LYS A 395 13.85 26.40 24.31
C LYS A 395 15.19 26.32 25.04
N ALA A 396 16.10 25.46 24.60
CA ALA A 396 17.42 25.28 25.22
C ALA A 396 18.37 26.47 24.99
N ASP A 397 18.25 27.16 23.85
CA ASP A 397 19.08 28.32 23.50
C ASP A 397 18.57 29.65 24.07
N SER A 398 17.29 29.74 24.47
CA SER A 398 16.73 30.97 25.02
C SER A 398 17.00 31.10 26.53
N ASP A 399 17.25 32.33 27.02
CA ASP A 399 17.23 32.72 28.44
C ASP A 399 15.77 32.68 28.93
N TYR A 400 15.21 31.46 28.92
CA TYR A 400 13.79 31.14 28.94
C TYR A 400 13.17 31.58 30.26
N ASP A 401 12.22 32.52 30.22
CA ASP A 401 11.39 32.87 31.37
C ASP A 401 10.36 31.76 31.60
N PRO A 402 10.49 30.94 32.67
CA PRO A 402 9.55 29.86 32.96
C PRO A 402 8.12 30.35 33.27
N ASN A 403 7.90 31.66 33.46
CA ASN A 403 6.59 32.27 33.66
C ASN A 403 5.99 32.90 32.39
N SER A 404 6.64 32.75 31.24
CA SER A 404 6.07 33.18 29.96
C SER A 404 4.72 32.51 29.73
N LYS A 405 3.72 33.29 29.30
CA LYS A 405 2.39 32.79 28.90
C LYS A 405 2.43 31.75 27.77
N TRP A 406 3.58 31.61 27.12
CA TRP A 406 3.91 30.62 26.08
C TRP A 406 4.77 29.46 26.62
N ALA A 407 4.81 29.26 27.94
CA ALA A 407 5.21 28.01 28.56
C ALA A 407 4.16 26.94 28.23
N CYS A 408 4.08 26.59 26.95
CA CYS A 408 3.24 25.51 26.45
C CYS A 408 3.82 24.21 27.00
N ASP A 409 2.93 23.35 27.51
CA ASP A 409 3.21 21.94 27.76
C ASP A 409 4.05 21.34 26.61
N GLU A 410 5.00 20.46 26.94
CA GLU A 410 5.86 19.75 25.98
C GLU A 410 5.05 19.28 24.76
N ILE A 411 5.46 19.66 23.54
CA ILE A 411 4.79 19.18 22.34
C ILE A 411 5.17 17.73 22.14
N VAL A 412 4.27 16.84 22.56
CA VAL A 412 4.43 15.40 22.35
C VAL A 412 3.80 15.03 21.00
N PRO A 413 4.59 14.65 19.97
CA PRO A 413 4.07 14.28 18.66
C PRO A 413 3.17 13.05 18.74
N ASN A 414 2.21 12.96 17.82
CA ASN A 414 1.28 11.84 17.75
C ASN A 414 1.69 10.89 16.61
N MET A 415 1.64 9.58 16.85
CA MET A 415 1.71 8.55 15.81
C MET A 415 0.36 7.86 15.64
N PHE A 416 -0.18 7.93 14.42
CA PHE A 416 -1.44 7.30 14.05
C PHE A 416 -1.21 6.02 13.26
N LEU A 417 -1.06 4.92 14.00
CA LEU A 417 -0.90 3.59 13.43
C LEU A 417 -2.21 3.12 12.77
N PRO A 418 -2.13 2.44 11.60
CA PRO A 418 -3.33 1.96 10.92
C PRO A 418 -4.03 0.86 11.72
N VAL A 419 -5.36 0.79 11.61
CA VAL A 419 -6.18 -0.27 12.20
C VAL A 419 -5.87 -1.57 11.47
N LEU A 420 -5.23 -2.52 12.15
CA LEU A 420 -4.95 -3.83 11.58
C LEU A 420 -6.20 -4.70 11.59
N LEU A 421 -6.22 -5.70 10.71
CA LEU A 421 -7.24 -6.76 10.77
C LEU A 421 -6.86 -7.70 11.91
N GLU A 422 -7.23 -7.33 13.14
CA GLU A 422 -6.87 -8.03 14.38
C GLU A 422 -8.11 -8.40 15.21
N ASP A 423 -8.00 -9.36 16.14
CA ASP A 423 -9.07 -9.55 17.13
C ASP A 423 -9.12 -8.37 18.11
N SER A 424 -10.15 -7.54 17.99
CA SER A 424 -10.34 -6.33 18.80
C SER A 424 -10.60 -6.60 20.29
N THR A 425 -10.82 -7.85 20.70
CA THR A 425 -10.96 -8.26 22.10
C THR A 425 -9.61 -8.52 22.79
N ARG A 426 -8.51 -8.53 22.04
CA ARG A 426 -7.15 -8.79 22.52
C ARG A 426 -6.35 -7.50 22.75
N VAL A 427 -5.13 -7.67 23.28
CA VAL A 427 -4.09 -6.64 23.27
C VAL A 427 -3.74 -6.26 21.84
N SER A 428 -3.23 -5.05 21.60
CA SER A 428 -3.06 -4.61 20.22
C SER A 428 -1.94 -5.38 19.54
N ALA A 429 -2.15 -5.76 18.29
CA ALA A 429 -1.14 -6.37 17.43
C ALA A 429 0.11 -5.49 17.28
N TRP A 430 -0.02 -4.18 17.48
CA TRP A 430 1.11 -3.24 17.47
C TRP A 430 2.03 -3.35 18.68
N ASP A 431 1.59 -3.96 19.79
CA ASP A 431 2.42 -4.10 20.99
C ASP A 431 3.67 -4.94 20.71
N ALA A 432 3.58 -5.94 19.82
CA ALA A 432 4.67 -6.81 19.40
C ALA A 432 5.88 -6.07 18.81
N SER A 433 5.68 -4.87 18.28
CA SER A 433 6.73 -4.07 17.61
C SER A 433 6.97 -2.71 18.25
N ALA A 434 6.43 -2.47 19.45
CA ALA A 434 6.52 -1.18 20.13
C ALA A 434 7.97 -0.73 20.39
N ARG A 435 8.87 -1.65 20.80
CA ARG A 435 10.29 -1.34 21.05
C ARG A 435 11.02 -0.89 19.78
N ILE A 436 10.71 -1.52 18.64
CA ILE A 436 11.31 -1.14 17.36
C ILE A 436 10.86 0.28 17.00
N ARG A 437 9.56 0.59 17.14
CA ARG A 437 9.05 1.95 16.87
C ARG A 437 9.65 2.99 17.80
N ALA A 438 9.75 2.72 19.10
CA ALA A 438 10.38 3.60 20.08
C ALA A 438 11.83 3.96 19.69
N ALA A 439 12.59 2.98 19.21
CA ALA A 439 13.93 3.21 18.69
C ALA A 439 13.96 4.05 17.41
N VAL A 440 12.99 3.87 16.51
CA VAL A 440 12.88 4.70 15.30
C VAL A 440 12.50 6.13 15.66
N TYR A 441 11.61 6.32 16.64
CA TYR A 441 11.27 7.65 17.12
C TYR A 441 12.50 8.37 17.67
N ASN A 442 13.34 7.66 18.42
CA ASN A 442 14.59 8.18 18.97
C ASN A 442 15.58 8.68 17.89
N ILE A 443 15.52 8.16 16.66
CA ILE A 443 16.39 8.64 15.56
C ILE A 443 16.02 10.06 15.12
N VAL A 444 14.73 10.41 15.17
CA VAL A 444 14.22 11.71 14.70
C VAL A 444 14.12 12.71 15.85
N LEU A 445 13.63 12.26 17.01
CA LEU A 445 13.46 13.05 18.21
C LEU A 445 14.15 12.31 19.38
N PRO A 446 15.45 12.51 19.60
CA PRO A 446 16.20 11.84 20.67
C PRO A 446 15.62 12.14 22.07
N ASP A 447 15.57 11.13 22.94
CA ASP A 447 15.10 11.23 24.34
C ASP A 447 13.68 11.83 24.50
N GLY A 448 12.90 11.79 23.42
CA GLY A 448 11.55 12.33 23.37
C GLY A 448 10.49 11.33 23.80
N ARG A 449 9.24 11.75 23.57
CA ARG A 449 8.05 10.93 23.79
C ARG A 449 7.13 11.02 22.58
N THR A 450 6.36 9.96 22.36
CA THR A 450 5.34 9.91 21.31
C THR A 450 4.03 9.40 21.88
N ILE A 451 2.92 10.00 21.46
CA ILE A 451 1.58 9.50 21.74
C ILE A 451 1.15 8.61 20.58
N GLU A 452 1.10 7.30 20.80
CA GLU A 452 0.48 6.36 19.86
C GLU A 452 -1.05 6.38 20.06
N GLY A 453 -1.78 6.72 19.00
CA GLY A 453 -3.24 6.91 19.03
C GLY A 453 -4.03 5.65 19.39
N PRO A 454 -5.31 5.76 19.78
CA PRO A 454 -6.04 4.69 20.46
C PRO A 454 -6.25 3.45 19.58
N HIS A 455 -5.68 2.33 20.03
CA HIS A 455 -5.62 1.06 19.31
C HIS A 455 -6.79 0.10 19.54
N ARG A 456 -7.77 0.45 20.37
CA ARG A 456 -8.77 -0.52 20.83
C ARG A 456 -10.19 -0.10 20.49
N ALA A 457 -10.97 -1.07 20.01
CA ALA A 457 -12.42 -0.95 19.82
C ALA A 457 -13.18 -0.59 21.12
N CYS A 458 -12.55 -0.73 22.29
CA CYS A 458 -13.16 -0.49 23.60
C CYS A 458 -12.80 0.85 24.25
N GLY A 459 -12.34 1.86 23.49
CA GLY A 459 -12.09 3.21 24.04
C GLY A 459 -10.88 3.30 24.98
N ALA A 460 -9.89 2.42 24.82
CA ALA A 460 -8.64 2.54 25.58
C ALA A 460 -7.89 3.84 25.23
N PRO A 461 -7.25 4.49 26.22
CA PRO A 461 -6.55 5.75 26.01
C PRO A 461 -5.36 5.57 25.06
N SER A 462 -4.94 6.67 24.43
CA SER A 462 -3.66 6.72 23.73
C SER A 462 -2.52 6.27 24.64
N ARG A 463 -1.50 5.64 24.07
CA ARG A 463 -0.32 5.18 24.80
C ARG A 463 0.82 6.17 24.60
N THR A 464 1.37 6.68 25.69
CA THR A 464 2.66 7.39 25.64
C THR A 464 3.78 6.36 25.56
N VAL A 465 4.67 6.55 24.59
CA VAL A 465 5.85 5.72 24.35
C VAL A 465 7.07 6.60 24.56
N ASP A 466 7.87 6.27 25.57
CA ASP A 466 9.17 6.88 25.78
C ASP A 466 10.15 6.35 24.73
N HIS A 467 10.92 7.26 24.14
CA HIS A 467 11.90 6.88 23.14
C HIS A 467 13.07 6.19 23.83
N CYS A 468 13.65 5.19 23.17
CA CYS A 468 14.78 4.47 23.72
C CYS A 468 15.77 4.11 22.63
N ALA A 469 17.05 4.02 22.99
CA ALA A 469 18.01 3.34 22.14
C ALA A 469 17.63 1.85 22.06
N LEU A 470 17.88 1.25 20.91
CA LEU A 470 17.68 -0.18 20.76
C LEU A 470 18.95 -0.91 21.25
N GLU A 471 18.87 -1.53 22.41
CA GLU A 471 19.94 -2.39 22.93
C GLU A 471 19.92 -3.73 22.18
N GLU A 472 20.99 -3.98 21.41
CA GLU A 472 21.31 -5.19 20.62
C GLU A 472 20.19 -5.81 19.78
N GLU A 473 20.42 -5.88 18.47
CA GLU A 473 19.43 -6.28 17.46
C GLU A 473 19.25 -7.80 17.33
N THR A 474 18.91 -8.47 18.43
CA THR A 474 18.67 -9.92 18.45
C THR A 474 17.60 -10.35 17.43
N PHE A 475 16.66 -9.48 17.07
CA PHE A 475 15.67 -9.81 16.05
C PHE A 475 16.26 -9.98 14.64
N TRP A 476 17.31 -9.26 14.25
CA TRP A 476 17.92 -9.47 12.92
C TRP A 476 18.59 -10.84 12.80
N LEU A 477 18.94 -11.47 13.93
CA LEU A 477 19.36 -12.85 13.94
C LEU A 477 18.28 -13.77 13.35
N HIS A 478 16.98 -13.48 13.53
CA HIS A 478 15.92 -14.24 12.89
C HIS A 478 15.95 -14.10 11.36
N LEU A 479 16.25 -12.91 10.83
CA LEU A 479 16.39 -12.72 9.38
C LEU A 479 17.62 -13.47 8.84
N ALA A 480 18.74 -13.40 9.54
CA ALA A 480 19.96 -14.14 9.18
C ALA A 480 19.75 -15.66 9.22
N ASN A 481 19.09 -16.17 10.27
CA ASN A 481 18.74 -17.58 10.43
C ASN A 481 17.77 -18.05 9.33
N ALA A 482 16.78 -17.23 8.99
CA ALA A 482 15.85 -17.52 7.90
C ALA A 482 16.56 -17.65 6.55
N ARG A 483 17.48 -16.72 6.24
CA ARG A 483 18.32 -16.79 5.02
C ARG A 483 19.25 -17.99 5.03
N LYS A 484 19.84 -18.32 6.19
CA LYS A 484 20.67 -19.53 6.36
C LYS A 484 19.87 -20.81 6.15
N ALA A 485 18.59 -20.82 6.51
CA ALA A 485 17.65 -21.91 6.23
C ALA A 485 17.20 -21.94 4.75
N GLY A 486 17.70 -21.04 3.90
CA GLY A 486 17.41 -20.99 2.47
C GLY A 486 16.01 -20.47 2.14
N LEU A 487 15.36 -19.77 3.08
CA LEU A 487 14.06 -19.14 2.82
C LEU A 487 14.18 -18.06 1.75
N ASP A 488 13.23 -18.02 0.81
CA ASP A 488 13.14 -16.89 -0.12
C ASP A 488 12.92 -15.55 0.61
N GLU A 489 13.25 -14.43 -0.03
CA GLU A 489 13.23 -13.12 0.65
C GLU A 489 11.88 -12.81 1.32
N PRO A 490 10.71 -12.91 0.64
CA PRO A 490 9.43 -12.68 1.31
C PRO A 490 9.21 -13.57 2.54
N ALA A 491 9.54 -14.87 2.47
CA ALA A 491 9.42 -15.78 3.61
C ALA A 491 10.43 -15.46 4.71
N ALA A 492 11.65 -15.05 4.37
CA ALA A 492 12.67 -14.66 5.34
C ALA A 492 12.27 -13.41 6.13
N TRP A 493 11.65 -12.42 5.48
CA TRP A 493 11.09 -11.25 6.15
C TRP A 493 9.88 -11.64 7.02
N ARG A 494 8.97 -12.51 6.55
CA ARG A 494 7.88 -13.03 7.39
C ARG A 494 8.40 -13.80 8.60
N ALA A 495 9.46 -14.58 8.43
CA ALA A 495 10.14 -15.30 9.51
C ALA A 495 10.75 -14.35 10.55
N LEU A 496 11.37 -13.23 10.13
CA LEU A 496 11.76 -12.15 11.02
C LEU A 496 10.57 -11.59 11.82
N GLY A 497 9.46 -11.29 11.15
CA GLY A 497 8.26 -10.78 11.81
C GLY A 497 7.66 -11.77 12.82
N VAL A 498 7.66 -13.06 12.48
CA VAL A 498 7.29 -14.16 13.39
C VAL A 498 8.22 -14.20 14.60
N GLY A 499 9.53 -14.14 14.41
CA GLY A 499 10.51 -14.09 15.50
C GLY A 499 10.28 -12.91 16.45
N ILE A 500 10.05 -11.71 15.92
CA ILE A 500 9.73 -10.51 16.71
C ILE A 500 8.45 -10.71 17.53
N ALA A 501 7.37 -11.19 16.90
CA ALA A 501 6.10 -11.41 17.59
C ALA A 501 6.20 -12.49 18.68
N CYS A 502 6.92 -13.58 18.41
CA CYS A 502 7.17 -14.65 19.39
C CYS A 502 8.07 -14.19 20.54
N ALA A 503 9.10 -13.39 20.29
CA ALA A 503 9.93 -12.80 21.34
C ALA A 503 9.10 -11.93 22.28
N TRP A 504 8.27 -11.05 21.73
CA TRP A 504 7.36 -10.25 22.54
C TRP A 504 6.38 -11.11 23.35
N MET A 505 5.82 -12.17 22.77
CA MET A 505 4.93 -13.08 23.50
C MET A 505 5.65 -13.79 24.64
N ALA A 506 6.88 -14.26 24.43
CA ALA A 506 7.70 -14.90 25.46
C ALA A 506 8.01 -13.93 26.60
N ASP A 507 8.44 -12.71 26.28
CA ASP A 507 8.74 -11.64 27.26
C ASP A 507 7.52 -11.24 28.10
N ASN A 508 6.30 -11.47 27.59
CA ASN A 508 5.05 -11.11 28.24
C ASN A 508 4.28 -12.33 28.77
N GLU A 509 4.95 -13.47 28.94
CA GLU A 509 4.38 -14.72 29.47
C GLU A 509 3.10 -15.16 28.72
N ARG A 510 3.04 -14.90 27.40
CA ARG A 510 1.95 -15.32 26.53
C ARG A 510 2.28 -16.67 25.90
N ASN A 511 1.23 -17.46 25.65
CA ASN A 511 1.37 -18.71 24.91
C ASN A 511 1.79 -18.42 23.47
N LEU A 512 2.84 -19.12 23.01
CA LEU A 512 3.26 -19.09 21.62
C LEU A 512 2.26 -19.86 20.74
N PRO A 513 2.04 -19.43 19.49
CA PRO A 513 1.30 -20.18 18.49
C PRO A 513 1.89 -21.58 18.27
N ASP A 514 1.07 -22.51 17.80
CA ASP A 514 1.57 -23.84 17.44
C ASP A 514 2.46 -23.79 16.19
N ARG A 515 3.36 -24.77 16.07
CA ARG A 515 4.32 -24.82 14.94
C ARG A 515 3.66 -24.76 13.57
N GLY A 516 2.48 -25.37 13.40
CA GLY A 516 1.74 -25.35 12.15
C GLY A 516 1.26 -23.94 11.81
N GLU A 517 0.77 -23.19 12.79
CA GLU A 517 0.37 -21.79 12.65
C GLU A 517 1.57 -20.89 12.30
N LEU A 518 2.69 -21.05 13.00
CA LEU A 518 3.93 -20.32 12.69
C LEU A 518 4.39 -20.58 11.25
N ARG A 519 4.43 -21.84 10.84
CA ARG A 519 4.77 -22.24 9.47
C ARG A 519 3.81 -21.63 8.45
N ASP A 520 2.51 -21.66 8.72
CA ASP A 520 1.50 -21.10 7.82
C ASP A 520 1.72 -19.59 7.62
N VAL A 521 1.99 -18.83 8.68
CA VAL A 521 2.29 -17.40 8.57
C VAL A 521 3.60 -17.14 7.83
N ILE A 522 4.67 -17.91 8.09
CA ILE A 522 5.94 -17.80 7.32
C ILE A 522 5.71 -18.08 5.84
N CYS A 523 4.84 -19.02 5.52
CA CYS A 523 4.45 -19.35 4.15
C CYS A 523 3.45 -18.33 3.54
N GLY A 524 3.07 -17.26 4.24
CA GLY A 524 2.14 -16.25 3.75
C GLY A 524 0.66 -16.63 3.85
N ARG A 525 0.32 -17.78 4.46
CA ARG A 525 -1.06 -18.20 4.76
C ARG A 525 -1.58 -17.49 6.01
N MET A 526 -1.71 -16.16 5.91
CA MET A 526 -2.08 -15.26 7.01
C MET A 526 -3.58 -15.25 7.36
N ARG A 527 -4.42 -15.83 6.49
CA ARG A 527 -5.87 -15.92 6.69
C ARG A 527 -6.25 -17.19 7.45
N GLY A 528 -7.34 -17.13 8.19
CA GLY A 528 -7.86 -18.26 8.96
C GLY A 528 -8.84 -17.84 10.04
N ASP A 529 -8.80 -18.55 11.16
CA ASP A 529 -9.50 -18.16 12.38
C ASP A 529 -8.95 -16.85 12.99
N TRP A 530 -9.62 -16.38 14.03
CA TRP A 530 -9.26 -15.13 14.71
C TRP A 530 -7.92 -15.21 15.44
N ASP A 531 -7.47 -16.41 15.83
CA ASP A 531 -6.16 -16.63 16.44
C ASP A 531 -5.06 -16.34 15.44
N ARG A 532 -5.09 -17.01 14.30
CA ARG A 532 -4.14 -16.82 13.21
C ARG A 532 -4.21 -15.42 12.64
N LEU A 533 -5.41 -14.85 12.49
CA LEU A 533 -5.57 -13.50 11.97
C LEU A 533 -4.92 -12.47 12.92
N HIS A 534 -5.11 -12.62 14.23
CA HIS A 534 -4.48 -11.73 15.21
C HIS A 534 -2.95 -11.90 15.23
N PHE A 535 -2.44 -13.13 15.17
CA PHE A 535 -1.00 -13.37 15.09
C PHE A 535 -0.40 -12.82 13.78
N ALA A 536 -1.08 -13.00 12.65
CA ALA A 536 -0.67 -12.41 11.38
C ALA A 536 -0.66 -10.87 11.44
N ALA A 537 -1.61 -10.24 12.14
CA ALA A 537 -1.60 -8.81 12.38
C ALA A 537 -0.37 -8.37 13.19
N GLN A 538 0.05 -9.12 14.21
CA GLN A 538 1.29 -8.85 14.96
C GLN A 538 2.52 -8.90 14.04
N VAL A 539 2.61 -9.92 13.19
CA VAL A 539 3.69 -10.08 12.20
C VAL A 539 3.68 -8.92 11.19
N GLN A 540 2.51 -8.51 10.70
CA GLN A 540 2.37 -7.35 9.82
C GLN A 540 2.80 -6.04 10.50
N GLY A 541 2.45 -5.85 11.78
CA GLY A 541 2.91 -4.71 12.57
C GLY A 541 4.44 -4.68 12.73
N ALA A 542 5.06 -5.83 12.99
CA ALA A 542 6.51 -5.98 13.06
C ALA A 542 7.21 -5.67 11.72
N LEU A 543 6.68 -6.20 10.62
CA LEU A 543 7.17 -5.91 9.27
C LEU A 543 7.06 -4.42 8.94
N TRP A 544 5.93 -3.79 9.27
CA TRP A 544 5.77 -2.35 9.06
C TRP A 544 6.76 -1.53 9.90
N ALA A 545 7.02 -1.91 11.17
CA ALA A 545 8.02 -1.25 12.00
C ALA A 545 9.44 -1.38 11.43
N CYS A 546 9.79 -2.54 10.85
CA CYS A 546 11.05 -2.73 10.14
C CYS A 546 11.14 -1.82 8.89
N ARG A 547 10.04 -1.70 8.13
CA ARG A 547 9.95 -0.78 6.98
C ARG A 547 10.10 0.68 7.40
N PHE A 548 9.42 1.09 8.47
CA PHE A 548 9.50 2.43 9.04
C PHE A 548 10.94 2.77 9.43
N ARG A 549 11.58 1.85 10.16
CA ARG A 549 12.99 1.97 10.53
C ARG A 549 13.91 2.18 9.32
N ARG A 550 13.80 1.33 8.30
CA ARG A 550 14.61 1.44 7.07
C ARG A 550 14.39 2.77 6.35
N GLN A 551 13.14 3.25 6.27
CA GLN A 551 12.84 4.53 5.64
C GLN A 551 13.45 5.71 6.40
N VAL A 552 13.38 5.72 7.73
CA VAL A 552 14.00 6.75 8.57
C VAL A 552 15.53 6.67 8.48
N GLN A 553 16.13 5.49 8.60
CA GLN A 553 17.58 5.33 8.51
C GLN A 553 18.14 5.77 7.15
N ARG A 554 17.44 5.53 6.04
CA ARG A 554 17.87 6.05 4.72
C ARG A 554 17.94 7.58 4.67
N LEU A 555 17.14 8.27 5.48
CA LEU A 555 17.14 9.72 5.55
C LEU A 555 18.19 10.28 6.52
N PHE A 556 18.44 9.59 7.63
CA PHE A 556 19.28 10.09 8.73
C PHE A 556 20.60 9.31 8.91
N GLY A 557 20.87 8.31 8.08
CA GLY A 557 21.88 7.23 8.21
C GLY A 557 23.36 7.60 8.20
N LYS A 558 23.73 8.84 8.54
CA LYS A 558 25.10 9.23 8.92
C LYS A 558 25.18 10.03 10.23
N LYS A 559 24.04 10.46 10.80
CA LYS A 559 23.98 11.21 12.07
C LYS A 559 23.67 10.33 13.29
N ALA A 560 23.06 9.16 13.07
CA ALA A 560 22.72 8.25 14.14
C ALA A 560 23.84 7.20 14.24
N ASP A 561 24.72 7.35 15.24
CA ASP A 561 25.77 6.39 15.61
C ASP A 561 25.13 5.09 16.12
N THR A 562 24.45 4.38 15.21
CA THR A 562 23.56 3.25 15.50
C THR A 562 24.24 1.91 15.27
N GLY A 563 25.52 1.90 14.87
CA GLY A 563 26.30 0.69 14.63
C GLY A 563 25.79 -0.22 13.50
N TRP A 564 24.78 0.20 12.72
CA TRP A 564 24.10 -0.62 11.71
C TRP A 564 24.27 -0.03 10.30
N GLU A 565 24.71 -0.86 9.34
CA GLU A 565 24.86 -0.49 7.92
C GLU A 565 23.61 -0.89 7.10
N PRO A 566 22.87 0.06 6.49
CA PRO A 566 21.61 -0.23 5.79
C PRO A 566 21.72 -1.19 4.58
N GLU A 567 22.94 -1.38 4.08
CA GLU A 567 23.25 -2.17 2.88
C GLU A 567 23.40 -3.67 3.17
N SER A 568 23.59 -4.10 4.43
CA SER A 568 23.83 -5.52 4.77
C SER A 568 22.60 -6.42 4.67
N ASP A 569 21.39 -5.84 4.72
CA ASP A 569 20.15 -6.61 4.95
C ASP A 569 19.27 -6.81 3.71
N GLY A 570 19.75 -6.48 2.51
CA GLY A 570 19.01 -6.63 1.25
C GLY A 570 17.82 -5.65 1.06
N GLU A 571 17.15 -5.70 -0.10
CA GLU A 571 15.95 -4.90 -0.35
C GLU A 571 14.71 -5.59 0.25
N MET A 572 14.00 -4.90 1.14
CA MET A 572 12.76 -5.41 1.73
C MET A 572 11.67 -5.52 0.65
N PRO A 573 10.98 -6.68 0.51
CA PRO A 573 9.89 -6.85 -0.44
C PRO A 573 8.73 -5.88 -0.21
N GLY A 574 7.96 -5.62 -1.27
CA GLY A 574 6.77 -4.76 -1.20
C GLY A 574 5.63 -5.40 -0.39
N VAL A 575 4.64 -4.58 -0.01
CA VAL A 575 3.52 -4.99 0.86
C VAL A 575 2.81 -6.25 0.37
N ALA A 576 2.52 -6.34 -0.93
CA ALA A 576 1.83 -7.51 -1.50
C ALA A 576 2.64 -8.80 -1.31
N ALA A 577 3.95 -8.77 -1.59
CA ALA A 577 4.80 -9.93 -1.41
C ALA A 577 4.91 -10.39 0.05
N LEU A 578 4.80 -9.45 1.00
CA LEU A 578 4.90 -9.73 2.44
C LEU A 578 3.58 -10.20 3.05
N CYS A 579 2.45 -9.66 2.62
CA CYS A 579 1.16 -9.80 3.30
C CYS A 579 0.15 -10.68 2.56
N ASP A 580 0.32 -10.92 1.26
CA ASP A 580 -0.54 -11.82 0.50
C ASP A 580 -0.03 -13.26 0.53
N GLU A 581 -0.93 -14.21 0.31
CA GLU A 581 -0.59 -15.62 0.13
C GLU A 581 0.15 -15.78 -1.21
N PRO A 582 1.35 -16.42 -1.21
CA PRO A 582 2.13 -16.59 -2.43
C PRO A 582 1.44 -17.58 -3.38
N VAL A 583 1.59 -17.33 -4.69
CA VAL A 583 1.07 -18.21 -5.74
C VAL A 583 1.94 -19.47 -5.87
N GLU A 584 3.24 -19.34 -5.61
CA GLU A 584 4.20 -20.44 -5.64
C GLU A 584 4.50 -20.93 -4.23
N GLU A 585 4.92 -22.19 -4.11
CA GLU A 585 5.39 -22.71 -2.83
C GLU A 585 6.65 -21.97 -2.37
N VAL A 586 6.67 -21.66 -1.08
CA VAL A 586 7.83 -21.03 -0.44
C VAL A 586 9.02 -21.98 -0.48
N ARG A 587 10.17 -21.46 -0.92
CA ARG A 587 11.44 -22.20 -0.92
C ARG A 587 12.12 -22.13 0.44
N GLY A 588 12.89 -23.17 0.76
CA GLY A 588 13.73 -23.24 1.96
C GLY A 588 13.14 -24.10 3.10
N ASP A 589 13.92 -24.27 4.16
CA ASP A 589 13.57 -25.14 5.28
C ASP A 589 12.96 -24.33 6.44
N VAL A 590 11.63 -24.21 6.42
CA VAL A 590 10.88 -23.50 7.47
C VAL A 590 11.05 -24.17 8.83
N GLU A 591 11.16 -25.50 8.88
CA GLU A 591 11.29 -26.23 10.15
C GLU A 591 12.66 -25.99 10.79
N ALA A 592 13.72 -25.96 9.99
CA ALA A 592 15.06 -25.60 10.46
C ALA A 592 15.12 -24.16 11.00
N PHE A 593 14.39 -23.22 10.40
CA PHE A 593 14.25 -21.88 10.95
C PHE A 593 13.51 -21.89 12.29
N LEU A 594 12.37 -22.60 12.38
CA LEU A 594 11.58 -22.66 13.62
C LEU A 594 12.39 -23.23 14.79
N ASP A 595 13.20 -24.26 14.54
CA ASP A 595 14.09 -24.81 15.57
C ASP A 595 15.11 -23.77 16.07
N GLN A 596 15.75 -23.04 15.16
CA GLN A 596 16.68 -21.95 15.50
C GLN A 596 15.98 -20.80 16.24
N MET A 597 14.74 -20.47 15.85
CA MET A 597 13.95 -19.45 16.51
C MET A 597 13.63 -19.87 17.96
N TYR A 598 13.18 -21.10 18.19
CA TYR A 598 12.93 -21.59 19.55
C TYR A 598 14.21 -21.63 20.40
N ASP A 599 15.35 -22.00 19.82
CA ASP A 599 16.64 -21.96 20.51
C ASP A 599 17.00 -20.52 20.94
N VAL A 600 16.77 -19.51 20.08
CA VAL A 600 16.95 -18.08 20.42
C VAL A 600 16.00 -17.62 21.52
N LEU A 601 14.76 -18.12 21.52
CA LEU A 601 13.75 -17.81 22.54
C LEU A 601 13.94 -18.59 23.85
N GLY A 602 14.92 -19.51 23.93
CA GLY A 602 15.13 -20.35 25.10
C GLY A 602 14.03 -21.39 25.35
N VAL A 603 13.27 -21.78 24.32
CA VAL A 603 12.19 -22.77 24.43
C VAL A 603 12.75 -24.18 24.22
N GLU A 604 12.70 -25.02 25.25
CA GLU A 604 13.20 -26.40 25.17
C GLU A 604 12.45 -27.25 24.12
N ARG A 605 13.17 -28.09 23.36
CA ARG A 605 12.63 -28.96 22.28
C ARG A 605 11.43 -29.83 22.66
N GLY A 606 11.28 -30.18 23.94
CA GLY A 606 10.16 -30.97 24.46
C GLY A 606 8.90 -30.16 24.82
N MET A 607 9.01 -28.84 24.87
CA MET A 607 7.96 -27.91 25.31
C MET A 607 7.31 -27.14 24.16
N TYR A 608 7.59 -27.53 22.91
CA TYR A 608 6.98 -26.89 21.75
C TYR A 608 5.46 -26.88 21.86
N PRO A 609 4.80 -25.74 21.55
CA PRO A 609 3.35 -25.67 21.54
C PRO A 609 2.80 -26.65 20.49
N GLU A 610 2.10 -27.69 20.96
CA GLU A 610 1.40 -28.66 20.11
C GLU A 610 -0.11 -28.35 20.07
N PRO A 611 -0.78 -28.62 18.93
CA PRO A 611 -2.23 -28.43 18.81
C PRO A 611 -2.97 -29.28 19.84
N GLU A 612 -4.05 -28.74 20.42
CA GLU A 612 -4.77 -29.34 21.55
C GLU A 612 -5.19 -30.80 21.29
N GLY A 613 -5.61 -31.13 20.06
CA GLY A 613 -5.97 -32.50 19.67
C GLY A 613 -4.80 -33.50 19.67
N LYS A 614 -3.55 -33.05 19.45
CA LYS A 614 -2.35 -33.90 19.57
C LYS A 614 -1.96 -34.11 21.03
N LYS A 615 -2.11 -33.10 21.90
CA LYS A 615 -1.91 -33.25 23.35
C LYS A 615 -2.91 -34.25 23.93
N GLU A 616 -4.17 -34.20 23.53
CA GLU A 616 -5.18 -35.15 23.98
C GLU A 616 -4.91 -36.57 23.47
N ARG A 617 -4.48 -36.73 22.20
CA ARG A 617 -4.04 -38.03 21.65
C ARG A 617 -2.78 -38.57 22.31
N LYS A 618 -1.77 -37.73 22.60
CA LYS A 618 -0.58 -38.13 23.35
C LYS A 618 -0.91 -38.50 24.79
N ARG A 619 -1.81 -37.76 25.45
CA ARG A 619 -2.29 -38.07 26.81
C ARG A 619 -3.08 -39.38 26.84
N LYS A 620 -3.98 -39.61 25.86
CA LYS A 620 -4.68 -40.89 25.67
C LYS A 620 -3.69 -42.02 25.39
N ARG A 621 -2.71 -41.83 24.49
CA ARG A 621 -1.69 -42.84 24.17
C ARG A 621 -0.77 -43.14 25.35
N LYS A 622 -0.41 -42.14 26.15
CA LYS A 622 0.36 -42.30 27.40
C LYS A 622 -0.45 -43.04 28.47
N GLN A 623 -1.73 -42.72 28.64
CA GLN A 623 -2.65 -43.49 29.50
C GLN A 623 -2.88 -44.92 29.02
N THR A 624 -2.87 -45.15 27.70
CA THR A 624 -3.01 -46.51 27.14
C THR A 624 -1.75 -47.34 27.38
N LEU A 625 -0.57 -46.73 27.23
CA LEU A 625 0.73 -47.37 27.49
C LEU A 625 0.97 -47.63 28.99
N GLU A 626 0.53 -46.72 29.87
CA GLU A 626 0.59 -46.90 31.33
C GLU A 626 -0.46 -47.94 31.81
N GLY A 627 -1.62 -48.03 31.15
CA GLY A 627 -2.63 -49.05 31.42
C GLY A 627 -2.28 -50.46 30.90
N GLU A 628 -1.49 -50.57 29.85
CA GLU A 628 -0.98 -51.87 29.35
C GLU A 628 0.20 -52.40 30.16
N ALA A 629 0.98 -51.53 30.81
CA ALA A 629 2.06 -51.92 31.72
C ALA A 629 1.56 -52.51 33.06
N GLN A 630 0.25 -52.44 33.35
CA GLN A 630 -0.36 -52.94 34.59
C GLN A 630 -1.31 -54.15 34.39
N LYS A 631 -1.29 -54.83 33.24
CA LYS A 631 -2.04 -56.08 33.09
C LYS A 631 -1.20 -57.30 33.54
N PRO A 632 -1.65 -58.09 34.54
CA PRO A 632 -0.98 -59.33 34.91
C PRO A 632 -1.14 -60.37 33.80
N LYS A 633 -0.06 -61.12 33.50
CA LYS A 633 -0.03 -62.22 32.53
C LYS A 633 -1.10 -63.27 32.87
N PRO A 634 -1.90 -63.78 31.91
CA PRO A 634 -2.84 -64.84 32.19
C PRO A 634 -2.12 -66.19 32.32
N ALA A 635 -2.42 -66.91 33.41
CA ALA A 635 -2.04 -68.28 33.62
C ALA A 635 -2.78 -69.24 32.67
N SER A 636 -2.11 -70.31 32.27
CA SER A 636 -2.57 -71.34 31.33
C SER A 636 -3.90 -71.99 31.72
N LYS A 637 -4.84 -72.11 30.78
CA LYS A 637 -6.00 -73.01 30.92
C LYS A 637 -5.70 -74.37 30.30
N LYS A 638 -5.74 -75.41 31.14
CA LYS A 638 -5.97 -76.81 30.76
C LYS A 638 -7.42 -76.97 30.25
N THR A 639 -7.55 -77.85 29.28
CA THR A 639 -8.76 -78.40 28.68
C THR A 639 -9.63 -79.16 29.68
N GLU A 640 -10.97 -79.02 29.62
CA GLU A 640 -11.88 -80.10 29.20
C GLU A 640 -13.38 -79.77 29.40
N ASN A 641 -14.11 -80.16 28.35
CA ASN A 641 -15.48 -80.66 28.23
C ASN A 641 -16.77 -79.87 28.52
N LYS A 642 -17.65 -80.05 27.53
CA LYS A 642 -19.05 -79.68 27.39
C LYS A 642 -19.92 -80.83 27.91
N PHE A 643 -21.13 -80.49 28.38
CA PHE A 643 -22.25 -81.34 28.84
C PHE A 643 -22.28 -81.75 30.33
N ALA A 644 -23.01 -80.96 31.12
CA ALA A 644 -23.91 -81.39 32.21
C ALA A 644 -24.90 -80.23 32.47
N LEU A 645 -26.13 -80.30 31.93
CA LEU A 645 -27.37 -80.72 32.62
C LEU A 645 -27.76 -79.76 33.75
N LEU A 646 -28.73 -78.86 33.50
CA LEU A 646 -30.14 -78.98 33.89
C LEU A 646 -30.37 -78.98 35.41
N GLY A 647 -31.20 -78.03 35.89
CA GLY A 647 -31.95 -78.23 37.12
C GLY A 647 -32.06 -77.00 38.02
N GLU A 648 -33.29 -76.48 38.10
CA GLU A 648 -33.94 -75.99 39.33
C GLU A 648 -33.46 -74.68 39.94
N ASP A 649 -34.28 -73.95 40.68
CA ASP A 649 -35.68 -73.54 40.57
C ASP A 649 -35.83 -72.41 41.61
N SER A 650 -36.70 -71.46 41.34
CA SER A 650 -37.57 -70.78 42.32
C SER A 650 -37.03 -70.05 43.59
N LYS A 651 -37.54 -68.80 43.73
CA LYS A 651 -37.99 -68.08 44.95
C LYS A 651 -36.89 -67.51 45.87
N GLU A 652 -37.01 -66.39 46.57
CA GLU A 652 -38.06 -65.48 47.13
C GLU A 652 -37.25 -64.20 47.53
N ALA A 653 -37.72 -62.96 47.68
CA ALA A 653 -39.00 -62.26 47.66
C ALA A 653 -38.70 -60.77 47.40
#